data_AF-A0AAU2AMY1-F1
#
_entry.id   AF-A0AAU2AMY1-F1
#
_cell.length_a   1.000
_cell.length_b   1.000
_cell.length_c   1.000
_cell.angle_alpha   90.00
_cell.angle_beta   90.00
_cell.angle_gamma   90.00
#
_symmetry.space_group_name_H-M   'P 1'
#
loop_
_entity.id
_entity.type
_entity.pdbx_description
1 polymer ?
#
loop_
_entity_poly.entity_id
_entity_poly.type
_entity_poly.pdbx_seq_one_letter_code
_entity_poly.pdbx_strand_id
1 'polypeptide(L)'
;MTVSGGNERAALIGFKDHLRPKVVPGDAVYLMSEHGVTAVRGPHLAALVPLLDGTRDLPALLGAAAPAVPPAQVARIVGELTRRGLLDHRPPRERAETGRDGADSAARAYWEQAGGSAPAPTGTVRIVTLGELDPAPLRAACRSAGLVHASPGAPAALDLVICSDYLDPRLAALDAGYRADGRPWLLAKVTGTTLWAGPVFRPGTGACWHCLAHRLRGHRSGAEPVRRALGDAPLPVPLAALPLTVGLGAQLAALECAHWLAGHRAGEDARVVTLDTLTLASRSHRLTRRPQCPECGDSSLMTRQAARPVELAPRRCTVRSGGGHRALSAQRMLDRYGHLLSPVTGVVKEIRRDPRGPDLLNVYRAGHNLALGARHMSDLAGSLRQESCGKGRTPLDARVGALCEAVERISGLWQGDEARVRGSLHSLGPDAVHPGSCQLWDERQYADRARRNADGHPFHQVAEPFDPDAELDWSPVWSLTRKRQVLLPTALLYYNVPDRAGRRMVHADSNGCAAGGTLEDATLQGLLELVERDAVALWWYNRTRQPAVDLAAFGDPWTAEVSQAHSELGRQVWALDLTSDLGVPVFAALSRRTGRPAEDIVFGFGAHPDPAVALSRALTEMNQLLPPVLEARPDGTGYGCTDPVALRWWRTASPDTMPYLAADPAVPARTPRDHPYRPSGDLLDELRRLQGVLERRGLEVCVLDQTRPDLALPVVRTLVPGLRHFWPRFAPGRLFDVPVALGRLSRPTPYDELNPIPLFV
;
A
#
# COMPACT_ATOMS: atom_id res chain seq x y z
N MET A 1 36.49 -51.61 -37.13
CA MET A 1 35.56 -50.61 -36.55
C MET A 1 34.64 -51.33 -35.57
N THR A 2 35.07 -51.40 -34.32
CA THR A 2 34.34 -52.01 -33.20
C THR A 2 33.43 -50.97 -32.57
N VAL A 3 32.12 -51.25 -32.60
CA VAL A 3 31.08 -50.45 -31.95
C VAL A 3 31.16 -50.70 -30.44
N SER A 4 31.61 -49.70 -29.68
CA SER A 4 31.61 -49.70 -28.22
C SER A 4 30.18 -49.51 -27.70
N GLY A 5 29.55 -50.61 -27.29
CA GLY A 5 28.32 -50.59 -26.49
C GLY A 5 28.59 -50.01 -25.11
N GLY A 6 28.13 -48.77 -24.89
CA GLY A 6 28.04 -48.18 -23.56
C GLY A 6 26.95 -48.89 -22.78
N ASN A 7 27.33 -49.56 -21.70
CA ASN A 7 26.44 -50.25 -20.78
C ASN A 7 25.69 -49.21 -19.91
N GLU A 8 24.47 -48.82 -20.28
CA GLU A 8 23.60 -48.01 -19.42
C GLU A 8 23.29 -48.81 -18.14
N ARG A 9 23.94 -48.44 -17.02
CA ARG A 9 23.69 -49.05 -15.72
C ARG A 9 22.23 -48.80 -15.31
N ALA A 10 21.48 -49.87 -15.02
CA ALA A 10 20.07 -49.80 -14.65
C ALA A 10 19.83 -48.99 -13.36
N ALA A 11 18.78 -48.18 -13.34
CA ALA A 11 18.44 -47.33 -12.19
C ALA A 11 17.85 -48.15 -11.03
N LEU A 12 18.34 -47.90 -9.82
CA LEU A 12 17.90 -48.51 -8.57
C LEU A 12 16.69 -47.77 -8.00
N ILE A 13 15.72 -48.52 -7.46
CA ILE A 13 14.41 -48.00 -7.06
C ILE A 13 14.32 -47.99 -5.54
N GLY A 14 13.98 -46.82 -4.98
CA GLY A 14 13.75 -46.69 -3.54
C GLY A 14 12.85 -45.52 -3.18
N PHE A 15 12.40 -45.50 -1.93
CA PHE A 15 11.76 -44.30 -1.38
C PHE A 15 12.74 -43.12 -1.40
N LYS A 16 12.18 -41.93 -1.62
CA LYS A 16 12.92 -40.66 -1.48
C LYS A 16 13.60 -40.59 -0.10
N ASP A 17 14.80 -40.01 -0.05
CA ASP A 17 15.65 -40.01 1.16
C ASP A 17 15.07 -39.22 2.33
N HIS A 18 14.11 -38.34 2.09
CA HIS A 18 13.36 -37.66 3.16
C HIS A 18 12.17 -38.47 3.70
N LEU A 19 11.90 -39.65 3.14
CA LEU A 19 10.82 -40.54 3.55
C LEU A 19 11.38 -41.75 4.30
N ARG A 20 10.78 -42.06 5.45
CA ARG A 20 11.07 -43.28 6.21
C ARG A 20 9.80 -44.14 6.25
N PRO A 21 9.74 -45.23 5.47
CA PRO A 21 8.56 -46.08 5.46
C PRO A 21 8.48 -46.93 6.74
N LYS A 22 7.28 -47.03 7.31
CA LYS A 22 6.93 -47.93 8.41
C LYS A 22 5.64 -48.66 8.08
N VAL A 23 5.71 -49.99 8.06
CA VAL A 23 4.55 -50.85 7.82
C VAL A 23 3.83 -51.07 9.15
N VAL A 24 2.54 -50.72 9.21
CA VAL A 24 1.65 -51.11 10.32
C VAL A 24 0.73 -52.22 9.80
N PRO A 25 0.94 -53.47 10.23
CA PRO A 25 0.14 -54.60 9.76
C PRO A 25 -1.36 -54.38 9.95
N GLY A 26 -2.16 -54.70 8.94
CA GLY A 26 -3.62 -54.56 8.98
C GLY A 26 -4.15 -53.14 8.77
N ASP A 27 -3.28 -52.13 8.62
CA ASP A 27 -3.69 -50.73 8.49
C ASP A 27 -3.13 -50.03 7.25
N ALA A 28 -1.88 -49.59 7.28
CA ALA A 28 -1.26 -48.81 6.21
C ALA A 28 0.28 -48.83 6.25
N VAL A 29 0.89 -48.36 5.18
CA VAL A 29 2.30 -47.97 5.17
C VAL A 29 2.39 -46.47 5.45
N TYR A 30 3.04 -46.12 6.55
CA TYR A 30 3.26 -44.74 6.96
C TYR A 30 4.62 -44.28 6.47
N LEU A 31 4.63 -43.24 5.63
CA LEU A 31 5.84 -42.57 5.18
C LEU A 31 6.08 -41.39 6.11
N MET A 32 7.05 -41.53 7.02
CA MET A 32 7.42 -40.50 7.98
C MET A 32 8.37 -39.50 7.32
N SER A 33 8.14 -38.21 7.55
CA SER A 33 9.01 -37.11 7.13
C SER A 33 9.00 -36.00 8.19
N GLU A 34 9.95 -35.06 8.13
CA GLU A 34 9.95 -33.88 9.00
C GLU A 34 8.70 -33.00 8.84
N HIS A 35 8.03 -33.07 7.69
CA HIS A 35 6.82 -32.28 7.39
C HIS A 35 5.52 -33.01 7.68
N GLY A 36 5.59 -34.19 8.29
CA GLY A 36 4.43 -34.99 8.68
C GLY A 36 4.46 -36.41 8.14
N VAL A 37 3.31 -37.08 8.23
CA VAL A 37 3.18 -38.51 7.92
C VAL A 37 2.17 -38.70 6.80
N THR A 38 2.58 -39.40 5.74
CA THR A 38 1.67 -39.81 4.65
C THR A 38 1.31 -41.29 4.80
N ALA A 39 0.03 -41.60 4.97
CA ALA A 39 -0.45 -42.97 5.00
C ALA A 39 -0.81 -43.46 3.59
N VAL A 40 -0.20 -44.56 3.15
CA VAL A 40 -0.47 -45.19 1.86
C VAL A 40 -1.07 -46.58 2.10
N ARG A 41 -2.26 -46.80 1.54
CA ARG A 41 -2.96 -48.08 1.59
C ARG A 41 -2.95 -48.73 0.22
N GLY A 42 -2.67 -50.03 0.17
CA GLY A 42 -2.72 -50.79 -1.07
C GLY A 42 -2.42 -52.27 -0.84
N PRO A 43 -3.08 -53.16 -1.59
CA PRO A 43 -2.79 -54.59 -1.51
C PRO A 43 -1.33 -54.83 -1.94
N HIS A 44 -0.63 -55.69 -1.21
CA HIS A 44 0.77 -56.06 -1.41
C HIS A 44 1.83 -54.96 -1.14
N LEU A 45 1.43 -53.74 -0.77
CA LEU A 45 2.38 -52.66 -0.50
C LEU A 45 3.27 -52.97 0.71
N ALA A 46 2.70 -53.54 1.77
CA ALA A 46 3.42 -53.98 2.96
C ALA A 46 4.56 -54.98 2.64
N ALA A 47 4.35 -55.85 1.65
CA ALA A 47 5.33 -56.83 1.20
C ALA A 47 6.41 -56.20 0.29
N LEU A 48 6.08 -55.12 -0.42
CA LEU A 48 6.99 -54.45 -1.35
C LEU A 48 7.89 -53.42 -0.67
N VAL A 49 7.44 -52.78 0.41
CA VAL A 49 8.20 -51.73 1.14
C VAL A 49 9.63 -52.14 1.50
N PRO A 50 9.91 -53.33 2.07
CA PRO A 50 11.27 -53.73 2.40
C PRO A 50 12.20 -53.88 1.19
N LEU A 51 11.63 -54.03 -0.01
CA LEU A 51 12.37 -54.21 -1.26
C LEU A 51 12.66 -52.87 -1.98
N LEU A 52 11.95 -51.80 -1.61
CA LEU A 52 12.08 -50.43 -2.13
C LEU A 52 13.11 -49.62 -1.33
N ASP A 53 14.27 -50.21 -1.07
CA ASP A 53 15.37 -49.66 -0.26
C ASP A 53 16.43 -48.93 -1.09
N GLY A 54 16.26 -48.84 -2.43
CA GLY A 54 17.22 -48.21 -3.33
C GLY A 54 18.40 -49.10 -3.71
N THR A 55 18.34 -50.40 -3.45
CA THR A 55 19.42 -51.36 -3.78
C THR A 55 19.15 -52.21 -5.02
N ARG A 56 17.94 -52.15 -5.58
CA ARG A 56 17.46 -53.03 -6.67
C ARG A 56 16.97 -52.22 -7.86
N ASP A 57 17.31 -52.65 -9.08
CA ASP A 57 16.67 -52.18 -10.30
C ASP A 57 15.30 -52.85 -10.51
N LEU A 58 14.56 -52.42 -11.54
CA LEU A 58 13.22 -52.96 -11.79
C LEU A 58 13.22 -54.48 -12.03
N PRO A 59 14.12 -55.08 -12.85
CA PRO A 59 14.19 -56.53 -13.00
C PRO A 59 14.49 -57.27 -11.69
N ALA A 60 15.45 -56.81 -10.88
CA ALA A 60 15.78 -57.43 -9.59
C ALA A 60 14.64 -57.29 -8.58
N LEU A 61 13.92 -56.16 -8.59
CA LEU A 61 12.74 -55.93 -7.76
C LEU A 61 11.59 -56.88 -8.14
N LEU A 62 11.33 -57.07 -9.43
CA LEU A 62 10.31 -57.99 -9.94
C LEU A 62 10.63 -59.44 -9.55
N GLY A 63 11.89 -59.86 -9.64
CA GLY A 63 12.33 -61.19 -9.22
C GLY A 63 12.21 -61.40 -7.71
N ALA A 64 12.64 -60.43 -6.90
CA ALA A 64 12.61 -60.53 -5.45
C ALA A 64 11.18 -60.47 -4.86
N ALA A 65 10.26 -59.76 -5.52
CA ALA A 65 8.88 -59.62 -5.08
C ALA A 65 7.95 -60.75 -5.57
N ALA A 66 8.35 -61.52 -6.60
CA ALA A 66 7.55 -62.57 -7.22
C ALA A 66 6.90 -63.59 -6.25
N PRO A 67 7.55 -64.01 -5.13
CA PRO A 67 6.94 -64.92 -4.17
C PRO A 67 5.72 -64.36 -3.43
N ALA A 68 5.58 -63.04 -3.33
CA ALA A 68 4.56 -62.37 -2.51
C ALA A 68 3.62 -61.43 -3.31
N VAL A 69 4.05 -61.00 -4.51
CA VAL A 69 3.35 -60.01 -5.33
C VAL A 69 3.50 -60.35 -6.82
N PRO A 70 2.39 -60.42 -7.60
CA PRO A 70 2.49 -60.63 -9.03
C PRO A 70 3.31 -59.54 -9.74
N PRO A 71 4.19 -59.88 -10.72
CA PRO A 71 5.04 -58.91 -11.41
C PRO A 71 4.31 -57.69 -12.00
N ALA A 72 3.13 -57.91 -12.60
CA ALA A 72 2.28 -56.83 -13.12
C ALA A 72 1.83 -55.84 -12.03
N GLN A 73 1.61 -56.35 -10.82
CA GLN A 73 1.20 -55.54 -9.67
C GLN A 73 2.36 -54.78 -9.04
N VAL A 74 3.56 -55.37 -9.01
CA VAL A 74 4.80 -54.67 -8.61
C VAL A 74 5.05 -53.47 -9.51
N ALA A 75 5.01 -53.66 -10.84
CA ALA A 75 5.20 -52.58 -11.80
C ALA A 75 4.14 -51.46 -11.62
N ARG A 76 2.87 -51.83 -11.41
CA ARG A 76 1.79 -50.87 -11.15
C ARG A 76 2.00 -50.06 -9.87
N ILE A 77 2.39 -50.71 -8.77
CA ILE A 77 2.63 -50.03 -7.48
C ILE A 77 3.82 -49.08 -7.59
N VAL A 78 4.93 -49.53 -8.18
CA VAL A 78 6.11 -48.68 -8.41
C VAL A 78 5.78 -47.47 -9.28
N GLY A 79 5.03 -47.69 -10.36
CA GLY A 79 4.57 -46.60 -11.24
C GLY A 79 3.69 -45.59 -10.50
N GLU A 80 2.75 -46.05 -9.68
CA GLU A 80 1.88 -45.18 -8.89
C GLU A 80 2.66 -44.37 -7.85
N LEU A 81 3.54 -45.01 -7.09
CA LEU A 81 4.36 -44.31 -6.09
C LEU A 81 5.34 -43.33 -6.75
N THR A 82 5.86 -43.65 -7.93
CA THR A 82 6.71 -42.73 -8.73
C THR A 82 5.89 -41.51 -9.21
N ARG A 83 4.68 -41.72 -9.76
CA ARG A 83 3.79 -40.64 -10.20
C ARG A 83 3.39 -39.70 -9.04
N ARG A 84 3.24 -40.25 -7.84
CA ARG A 84 2.97 -39.48 -6.62
C ARG A 84 4.23 -38.84 -6.02
N GLY A 85 5.40 -39.03 -6.64
CA GLY A 85 6.66 -38.46 -6.19
C GLY A 85 7.18 -39.04 -4.88
N LEU A 86 6.83 -40.28 -4.53
CA LEU A 86 7.25 -40.97 -3.30
C LEU A 86 8.48 -41.87 -3.51
N LEU A 87 8.69 -42.32 -4.76
CA LEU A 87 9.89 -43.07 -5.16
C LEU A 87 10.82 -42.20 -5.99
N ASP A 88 12.08 -42.62 -6.01
CA ASP A 88 13.15 -42.08 -6.83
C ASP A 88 13.88 -43.22 -7.56
N HIS A 89 14.41 -42.92 -8.76
CA HIS A 89 15.12 -43.87 -9.63
C HIS A 89 16.58 -43.40 -9.75
N ARG A 90 17.50 -44.12 -9.09
CA ARG A 90 18.85 -43.64 -8.79
C ARG A 90 19.91 -44.39 -9.58
N PRO A 91 21.01 -43.76 -10.01
CA PRO A 91 22.13 -44.51 -10.58
C PRO A 91 22.78 -45.43 -9.52
N PRO A 92 23.33 -46.60 -9.91
CA PRO A 92 24.03 -47.49 -8.97
C PRO A 92 25.25 -46.81 -8.33
N ARG A 93 25.38 -46.92 -7.00
CA ARG A 93 26.48 -46.29 -6.25
C ARG A 93 27.84 -46.93 -6.60
N GLU A 94 28.85 -46.10 -6.82
CA GLU A 94 30.24 -46.51 -6.54
C GLU A 94 30.42 -46.40 -5.02
N ARG A 95 30.71 -47.53 -4.36
CA ARG A 95 30.93 -47.56 -2.91
C ARG A 95 32.15 -46.68 -2.57
N ALA A 96 31.93 -45.51 -2.00
CA ALA A 96 32.99 -44.76 -1.34
C ALA A 96 33.15 -45.28 0.09
N GLU A 97 34.27 -45.96 0.35
CA GLU A 97 34.68 -46.41 1.69
C GLU A 97 35.04 -45.20 2.56
N THR A 98 34.07 -44.53 3.17
CA THR A 98 34.21 -43.66 4.36
C THR A 98 32.80 -43.22 4.77
N GLY A 99 32.55 -42.87 6.04
CA GLY A 99 31.23 -42.50 6.61
C GLY A 99 30.51 -41.26 6.01
N ARG A 100 30.70 -40.96 4.71
CA ARG A 100 30.03 -39.91 3.92
C ARG A 100 28.62 -40.28 3.46
N ASP A 101 28.24 -41.57 3.48
CA ASP A 101 26.93 -42.05 3.04
C ASP A 101 25.73 -41.38 3.77
N GLY A 102 25.88 -41.04 5.06
CA GLY A 102 24.82 -40.39 5.84
C GLY A 102 24.66 -38.90 5.55
N ALA A 103 25.77 -38.18 5.34
CA ALA A 103 25.77 -36.76 5.00
C ALA A 103 25.24 -36.52 3.59
N ASP A 104 25.60 -37.39 2.64
CA ASP A 104 25.08 -37.34 1.27
C ASP A 104 23.58 -37.68 1.22
N SER A 105 23.10 -38.61 2.07
CA SER A 105 21.67 -38.91 2.18
C SER A 105 20.86 -37.75 2.75
N ALA A 106 21.37 -37.05 3.78
CA ALA A 106 20.70 -35.90 4.37
C ALA A 106 20.62 -34.70 3.38
N ALA A 107 21.70 -34.41 2.66
CA ALA A 107 21.71 -33.38 1.64
C ALA A 107 20.72 -33.69 0.50
N ARG A 108 20.64 -34.95 0.06
CA ARG A 108 19.66 -35.39 -0.95
C ARG A 108 18.22 -35.25 -0.44
N ALA A 109 17.95 -35.67 0.78
CA ALA A 109 16.64 -35.52 1.43
C ALA A 109 16.20 -34.05 1.42
N TYR A 110 17.10 -33.11 1.75
CA TYR A 110 16.84 -31.68 1.70
C TYR A 110 16.44 -31.19 0.30
N TRP A 111 17.18 -31.57 -0.74
CA TRP A 111 16.89 -31.12 -2.12
C TRP A 111 15.62 -31.74 -2.70
N GLU A 112 15.33 -33.00 -2.37
CA GLU A 112 14.08 -33.65 -2.73
C GLU A 112 12.88 -32.93 -2.08
N GLN A 113 12.99 -32.49 -0.82
CA GLN A 113 11.97 -31.68 -0.14
C GLN A 113 11.85 -30.29 -0.74
N ALA A 114 12.95 -29.71 -1.20
CA ALA A 114 12.95 -28.44 -1.95
C ALA A 114 12.34 -28.57 -3.36
N GLY A 115 11.91 -29.77 -3.77
CA GLY A 115 11.26 -30.02 -5.06
C GLY A 115 12.22 -30.16 -6.25
N GLY A 116 13.53 -30.20 -6.00
CA GLY A 116 14.55 -30.46 -7.01
C GLY A 116 14.88 -31.94 -7.18
N SER A 117 15.55 -32.30 -8.27
CA SER A 117 16.19 -33.60 -8.44
C SER A 117 17.56 -33.60 -7.78
N ALA A 118 17.82 -34.54 -6.87
CA ALA A 118 19.17 -34.78 -6.36
C ALA A 118 20.12 -35.22 -7.51
N PRO A 119 21.42 -34.86 -7.49
CA PRO A 119 22.21 -34.30 -6.38
C PRO A 119 22.16 -32.76 -6.25
N ALA A 120 22.85 -32.23 -5.24
CA ALA A 120 22.99 -30.80 -4.94
C ALA A 120 23.37 -29.95 -6.17
N PRO A 121 22.94 -28.67 -6.26
CA PRO A 121 23.23 -27.82 -7.40
C PRO A 121 24.74 -27.64 -7.57
N THR A 122 25.26 -28.06 -8.74
CA THR A 122 26.61 -27.75 -9.19
C THR A 122 26.55 -26.48 -10.03
N GLY A 123 26.86 -25.33 -9.42
CA GLY A 123 26.85 -24.04 -10.10
C GLY A 123 28.07 -23.21 -9.77
N THR A 124 28.55 -22.46 -10.76
CA THR A 124 29.64 -21.50 -10.57
C THR A 124 29.10 -20.16 -10.10
N VAL A 125 29.64 -19.65 -8.98
CA VAL A 125 29.28 -18.35 -8.42
C VAL A 125 30.49 -17.43 -8.42
N ARG A 126 30.30 -16.17 -8.82
CA ARG A 126 31.32 -15.12 -8.69
C ARG A 126 30.89 -14.13 -7.63
N ILE A 127 31.74 -13.94 -6.61
CA ILE A 127 31.48 -12.98 -5.53
C ILE A 127 32.00 -11.61 -5.93
N VAL A 128 31.16 -10.59 -5.77
CA VAL A 128 31.48 -9.18 -5.98
C VAL A 128 31.22 -8.42 -4.68
N THR A 129 32.23 -7.73 -4.17
CA THR A 129 32.18 -6.98 -2.91
C THR A 129 32.09 -5.48 -3.17
N LEU A 130 31.13 -4.80 -2.55
CA LEU A 130 31.05 -3.34 -2.54
C LEU A 130 31.52 -2.77 -1.19
N GLY A 131 32.45 -1.81 -1.26
CA GLY A 131 33.06 -1.21 -0.09
C GLY A 131 34.11 -2.12 0.54
N GLU A 132 34.37 -1.93 1.83
CA GLU A 132 35.43 -2.62 2.58
C GLU A 132 34.92 -3.91 3.27
N LEU A 133 34.02 -4.66 2.60
CA LEU A 133 33.49 -5.90 3.14
C LEU A 133 34.43 -7.07 2.85
N ASP A 134 34.73 -7.89 3.87
CA ASP A 134 35.51 -9.12 3.72
C ASP A 134 34.69 -10.23 3.03
N PRO A 135 35.12 -10.74 1.85
CA PRO A 135 34.44 -11.84 1.18
C PRO A 135 34.72 -13.23 1.79
N ALA A 136 35.67 -13.39 2.72
CA ALA A 136 36.09 -14.69 3.23
C ALA A 136 34.95 -15.52 3.87
N PRO A 137 34.07 -14.97 4.73
CA PRO A 137 32.94 -15.71 5.28
C PRO A 137 32.01 -16.23 4.19
N LEU A 138 31.80 -15.45 3.13
CA LEU A 138 30.94 -15.82 2.01
C LEU A 138 31.57 -16.90 1.13
N ARG A 139 32.89 -16.83 0.92
CA ARG A 139 33.61 -17.90 0.22
C ARG A 139 33.50 -19.23 0.95
N ALA A 140 33.61 -19.21 2.28
CA ALA A 140 33.42 -20.39 3.12
C ALA A 140 31.98 -20.91 3.03
N ALA A 141 30.98 -20.03 3.14
CA ALA A 141 29.57 -20.38 3.04
C ALA A 141 29.20 -20.99 1.67
N CYS A 142 29.70 -20.42 0.57
CA CYS A 142 29.48 -20.97 -0.77
C CYS A 142 30.09 -22.38 -0.89
N ARG A 143 31.29 -22.61 -0.34
CA ARG A 143 31.90 -23.96 -0.32
C ARG A 143 31.09 -24.95 0.50
N SER A 144 30.57 -24.55 1.66
CA SER A 144 29.70 -25.43 2.46
C SER A 144 28.37 -25.73 1.79
N ALA A 145 27.89 -24.84 0.92
CA ALA A 145 26.70 -25.05 0.10
C ALA A 145 26.95 -25.87 -1.18
N GLY A 146 28.18 -26.34 -1.43
CA GLY A 146 28.54 -27.09 -2.64
C GLY A 146 28.74 -26.23 -3.89
N LEU A 147 28.80 -24.90 -3.75
CA LEU A 147 28.96 -23.95 -4.85
C LEU A 147 30.44 -23.76 -5.20
N VAL A 148 30.74 -23.71 -6.51
CA VAL A 148 32.10 -23.56 -7.02
C VAL A 148 32.38 -22.08 -7.30
N HIS A 149 33.52 -21.57 -6.85
CA HIS A 149 33.92 -20.19 -7.18
C HIS A 149 34.38 -20.11 -8.63
N ALA A 150 33.82 -19.19 -9.41
CA ALA A 150 34.29 -18.95 -10.76
C ALA A 150 35.74 -18.41 -10.75
N SER A 151 36.59 -18.95 -11.62
CA SER A 151 37.94 -18.43 -11.85
C SER A 151 37.88 -16.98 -12.38
N PRO A 152 38.90 -16.15 -12.11
CA PRO A 152 38.95 -14.80 -12.67
C PRO A 152 38.79 -14.81 -14.19
N GLY A 153 37.85 -14.01 -14.72
CA GLY A 153 37.56 -13.93 -16.16
C GLY A 153 36.68 -15.05 -16.72
N ALA A 154 36.38 -16.12 -15.96
CA ALA A 154 35.48 -17.17 -16.40
C ALA A 154 33.99 -16.77 -16.20
N PRO A 155 33.09 -17.25 -17.07
CA PRO A 155 31.65 -17.06 -16.88
C PRO A 155 31.18 -17.76 -15.59
N ALA A 156 30.29 -17.10 -14.85
CA ALA A 156 29.64 -17.66 -13.68
C ALA A 156 28.15 -17.85 -13.99
N ALA A 157 27.54 -18.91 -13.46
CA ALA A 157 26.10 -19.11 -13.55
C ALA A 157 25.31 -18.04 -12.78
N LEU A 158 25.90 -17.51 -11.69
CA LEU A 158 25.30 -16.45 -10.87
C LEU A 158 26.38 -15.56 -10.26
N ASP A 159 26.13 -14.25 -10.22
CA ASP A 159 26.96 -13.31 -9.48
C ASP A 159 26.35 -13.01 -8.11
N LEU A 160 27.14 -13.12 -7.05
CA LEU A 160 26.74 -12.80 -5.69
C LEU A 160 27.35 -11.47 -5.27
N VAL A 161 26.55 -10.41 -5.30
CA VAL A 161 26.95 -9.06 -4.94
C VAL A 161 26.65 -8.81 -3.46
N ILE A 162 27.66 -8.41 -2.69
CA ILE A 162 27.48 -8.02 -1.29
C ILE A 162 27.72 -6.53 -1.07
N CYS A 163 26.85 -5.93 -0.27
CA CYS A 163 26.89 -4.51 0.07
C CYS A 163 26.47 -4.28 1.53
N SER A 164 26.83 -3.14 2.10
CA SER A 164 26.32 -2.68 3.40
C SER A 164 24.93 -2.05 3.30
N ASP A 165 24.54 -1.60 2.11
CA ASP A 165 23.26 -0.93 1.85
C ASP A 165 22.76 -1.21 0.42
N TYR A 166 21.50 -1.61 0.29
CA TYR A 166 20.84 -1.86 -1.00
C TYR A 166 20.59 -0.60 -1.82
N LEU A 167 20.82 0.59 -1.25
CA LEU A 167 20.83 1.88 -1.94
C LEU A 167 22.25 2.40 -2.24
N ASP A 168 23.29 1.58 -2.10
CA ASP A 168 24.65 1.95 -2.50
C ASP A 168 24.66 2.44 -3.96
N PRO A 169 25.17 3.66 -4.25
CA PRO A 169 25.10 4.25 -5.58
C PRO A 169 25.87 3.43 -6.64
N ARG A 170 26.86 2.63 -6.25
CA ARG A 170 27.62 1.76 -7.16
C ARG A 170 26.76 0.62 -7.74
N LEU A 171 25.66 0.26 -7.08
CA LEU A 171 24.72 -0.75 -7.58
C LEU A 171 24.03 -0.33 -8.88
N ALA A 172 23.86 0.97 -9.14
CA ALA A 172 23.27 1.46 -10.38
C ALA A 172 24.13 1.08 -11.60
N ALA A 173 25.45 1.29 -11.50
CA ALA A 173 26.39 0.95 -12.57
C ALA A 173 26.50 -0.57 -12.77
N LEU A 174 26.46 -1.35 -11.69
CA LEU A 174 26.46 -2.82 -11.76
C LEU A 174 25.19 -3.36 -12.41
N ASP A 175 24.02 -2.84 -12.02
CA ASP A 175 22.74 -3.21 -12.64
C ASP A 175 22.74 -2.87 -14.14
N ALA A 176 23.31 -1.74 -14.56
CA ALA A 176 23.46 -1.41 -15.97
C ALA A 176 24.34 -2.44 -16.71
N GLY A 177 25.51 -2.79 -16.18
CA GLY A 177 26.41 -3.78 -16.76
C GLY A 177 25.77 -5.18 -16.85
N TYR A 178 25.17 -5.67 -15.78
CA TYR A 178 24.50 -6.97 -15.78
C TYR A 178 23.31 -7.02 -16.73
N ARG A 179 22.58 -5.92 -16.90
CA ARG A 179 21.48 -5.86 -17.88
C ARG A 179 21.99 -5.89 -19.32
N ALA A 180 23.08 -5.19 -19.62
CA ALA A 180 23.70 -5.23 -20.95
C ALA A 180 24.19 -6.65 -21.30
N ASP A 181 24.75 -7.37 -20.32
CA ASP A 181 25.28 -8.72 -20.52
C ASP A 181 24.21 -9.84 -20.39
N GLY A 182 22.99 -9.52 -19.96
CA GLY A 182 21.96 -10.53 -19.66
C GLY A 182 22.27 -11.42 -18.45
N ARG A 183 23.13 -10.98 -17.53
CA ARG A 183 23.68 -11.81 -16.45
C ARG A 183 22.85 -11.77 -15.17
N PRO A 184 22.43 -12.92 -14.63
CA PRO A 184 21.71 -12.97 -13.36
C PRO A 184 22.65 -12.70 -12.18
N TRP A 185 22.12 -12.03 -11.16
CA TRP A 185 22.88 -11.73 -9.96
C TRP A 185 22.00 -11.66 -8.71
N LEU A 186 22.52 -12.13 -7.58
CA LEU A 186 21.91 -12.06 -6.26
C LEU A 186 22.55 -10.91 -5.48
N LEU A 187 21.72 -10.08 -4.86
CA LEU A 187 22.18 -9.05 -3.92
C LEU A 187 22.02 -9.53 -2.48
N ALA A 188 23.00 -9.25 -1.62
CA ALA A 188 22.95 -9.59 -0.20
C ALA A 188 23.57 -8.50 0.70
N LYS A 189 22.98 -8.32 1.89
CA LYS A 189 23.48 -7.46 2.97
C LYS A 189 23.76 -8.35 4.18
N VAL A 190 25.04 -8.66 4.37
CA VAL A 190 25.50 -9.58 5.42
C VAL A 190 25.87 -8.86 6.73
N THR A 191 25.66 -7.55 6.79
CA THR A 191 25.97 -6.72 7.96
C THR A 191 24.72 -5.96 8.44
N GLY A 192 24.79 -5.35 9.63
CA GLY A 192 23.64 -4.76 10.33
C GLY A 192 22.90 -5.77 11.20
N THR A 193 21.94 -5.27 11.98
CA THR A 193 21.06 -6.11 12.83
C THR A 193 19.97 -6.84 12.04
N THR A 194 19.71 -6.42 10.80
CA THR A 194 18.82 -7.12 9.88
C THR A 194 19.62 -7.55 8.66
N LEU A 195 19.78 -8.85 8.46
CA LEU A 195 20.49 -9.46 7.33
C LEU A 195 19.53 -9.61 6.15
N TRP A 196 20.00 -9.36 4.93
CA TRP A 196 19.17 -9.41 3.72
C TRP A 196 19.82 -10.33 2.69
N ALA A 197 19.03 -11.20 2.08
CA ALA A 197 19.45 -12.04 0.96
C ALA A 197 18.40 -11.97 -0.16
N GLY A 198 18.88 -11.82 -1.39
CA GLY A 198 18.03 -11.57 -2.54
C GLY A 198 17.71 -10.07 -2.72
N PRO A 199 17.05 -9.72 -3.84
CA PRO A 199 16.52 -10.65 -4.81
C PRO A 199 17.60 -11.18 -5.74
N VAL A 200 17.29 -12.28 -6.43
CA VAL A 200 17.98 -12.62 -7.67
C VAL A 200 17.38 -11.79 -8.78
N PHE A 201 18.17 -10.87 -9.31
CA PHE A 201 17.82 -10.08 -10.47
C PHE A 201 18.08 -10.90 -11.73
N ARG A 202 17.09 -10.93 -12.62
CA ARG A 202 17.14 -11.65 -13.90
C ARG A 202 16.88 -10.65 -15.02
N PRO A 203 17.94 -10.07 -15.62
CA PRO A 203 17.80 -9.15 -16.75
C PRO A 203 16.88 -9.71 -17.84
N GLY A 204 16.04 -8.86 -18.42
CA GLY A 204 15.07 -9.24 -19.46
C GLY A 204 13.77 -9.86 -18.97
N THR A 205 13.79 -10.66 -17.88
CA THR A 205 12.59 -11.39 -17.41
C THR A 205 11.99 -10.90 -16.10
N GLY A 206 12.74 -10.14 -15.29
CA GLY A 206 12.34 -9.75 -13.93
C GLY A 206 12.49 -8.26 -13.62
N ALA A 207 12.27 -7.91 -12.35
CA ALA A 207 12.61 -6.59 -11.82
C ALA A 207 14.12 -6.35 -11.90
N CYS A 208 14.54 -5.10 -12.15
CA CYS A 208 15.93 -4.66 -11.99
C CYS A 208 16.16 -4.05 -10.59
N TRP A 209 17.41 -3.71 -10.27
CA TRP A 209 17.72 -3.02 -9.02
C TRP A 209 16.96 -1.70 -8.86
N HIS A 210 16.76 -0.93 -9.94
CA HIS A 210 16.05 0.34 -9.89
C HIS A 210 14.56 0.18 -9.48
N CYS A 211 13.96 -0.98 -9.73
CA CYS A 211 12.61 -1.30 -9.24
C CYS A 211 12.60 -1.42 -7.71
N LEU A 212 13.59 -2.10 -7.13
CA LEU A 212 13.76 -2.23 -5.69
C LEU A 212 14.16 -0.90 -5.04
N ALA A 213 15.13 -0.20 -5.63
CA ALA A 213 15.64 1.07 -5.12
C ALA A 213 14.54 2.14 -5.05
N HIS A 214 13.61 2.16 -6.01
CA HIS A 214 12.45 3.05 -5.95
C HIS A 214 11.60 2.84 -4.68
N ARG A 215 11.31 1.58 -4.31
CA ARG A 215 10.54 1.24 -3.10
C ARG A 215 11.32 1.60 -1.83
N LEU A 216 12.60 1.26 -1.79
CA LEU A 216 13.47 1.53 -0.64
C LEU A 216 13.65 3.03 -0.36
N ARG A 217 13.77 3.87 -1.41
CA ARG A 217 13.85 5.33 -1.25
C ARG A 217 12.58 5.89 -0.60
N GLY A 218 11.40 5.37 -0.98
CA GLY A 218 10.13 5.75 -0.36
C GLY A 218 10.09 5.51 1.15
N HIS A 219 10.63 4.37 1.61
CA HIS A 219 10.72 4.02 3.04
C HIS A 219 11.78 4.80 3.82
N ARG A 220 12.65 5.57 3.15
CA ARG A 220 13.73 6.35 3.77
C ARG A 220 13.53 7.86 3.66
N SER A 221 12.30 8.29 3.37
CA SER A 221 11.91 9.70 3.30
C SER A 221 12.21 10.50 4.57
N GLY A 222 12.32 9.86 5.74
CA GLY A 222 12.74 10.52 6.99
C GLY A 222 14.18 11.09 6.96
N ALA A 223 15.04 10.61 6.06
CA ALA A 223 16.38 11.17 5.87
C ALA A 223 16.39 12.39 4.93
N GLU A 224 15.28 12.65 4.23
CA GLU A 224 15.20 13.70 3.21
C GLU A 224 15.43 15.11 3.76
N PRO A 225 14.89 15.51 4.94
CA PRO A 225 15.21 16.82 5.51
C PRO A 225 16.72 17.00 5.78
N VAL A 226 17.40 15.93 6.21
CA VAL A 226 18.85 15.95 6.46
C VAL A 226 19.62 16.11 5.15
N ARG A 227 19.23 15.38 4.10
CA ARG A 227 19.83 15.51 2.77
C ARG A 227 19.62 16.90 2.18
N ARG A 228 18.45 17.52 2.37
CA ARG A 228 18.24 18.91 1.93
C ARG A 228 19.09 19.91 2.70
N ALA A 229 19.30 19.70 4.00
CA ALA A 229 20.08 20.61 4.83
C ALA A 229 21.59 20.49 4.58
N LEU A 230 22.10 19.28 4.34
CA LEU A 230 23.53 18.99 4.22
C LEU A 230 23.99 18.73 2.77
N GLY A 231 23.07 18.76 1.81
CA GLY A 231 23.31 18.37 0.42
C GLY A 231 23.23 16.84 0.21
N ASP A 232 23.42 16.43 -1.05
CA ASP A 232 23.27 15.03 -1.49
C ASP A 232 24.42 14.10 -1.08
N ALA A 233 25.27 14.52 -0.14
CA ALA A 233 26.32 13.67 0.40
C ALA A 233 25.70 12.39 1.02
N PRO A 234 26.33 11.21 0.83
CA PRO A 234 25.90 9.99 1.50
C PRO A 234 25.83 10.21 3.00
N LEU A 235 24.70 9.84 3.62
CA LEU A 235 24.55 9.88 5.07
C LEU A 235 25.03 8.53 5.63
N PRO A 236 26.24 8.44 6.21
CA PRO A 236 26.77 7.19 6.71
C PRO A 236 25.92 6.70 7.88
N VAL A 237 25.40 5.48 7.79
CA VAL A 237 24.76 4.79 8.90
C VAL A 237 25.82 3.92 9.59
N PRO A 238 25.94 3.97 10.93
CA PRO A 238 26.89 3.13 11.64
C PRO A 238 26.68 1.65 11.33
N LEU A 239 27.78 0.95 11.05
CA LEU A 239 27.75 -0.44 10.64
C LEU A 239 27.80 -1.33 11.89
N ALA A 240 26.67 -1.93 12.25
CA ALA A 240 26.59 -2.90 13.34
C ALA A 240 26.91 -4.31 12.81
N ALA A 241 27.94 -4.97 13.33
CA ALA A 241 28.30 -6.32 12.89
C ALA A 241 28.96 -7.13 14.01
N LEU A 242 28.57 -8.40 14.12
CA LEU A 242 29.27 -9.42 14.90
C LEU A 242 29.78 -10.49 13.93
N PRO A 243 30.96 -11.09 14.11
CA PRO A 243 31.44 -12.16 13.23
C PRO A 243 30.41 -13.29 13.07
N LEU A 244 29.68 -13.61 14.13
CA LEU A 244 28.57 -14.56 14.11
C LEU A 244 27.43 -14.13 13.18
N THR A 245 26.97 -12.88 13.24
CA THR A 245 25.87 -12.39 12.40
C THR A 245 26.30 -12.24 10.94
N VAL A 246 27.55 -11.86 10.68
CA VAL A 246 28.13 -11.87 9.33
C VAL A 246 28.19 -13.29 8.77
N GLY A 247 28.59 -14.27 9.60
CA GLY A 247 28.56 -15.69 9.24
C GLY A 247 27.15 -16.17 8.90
N LEU A 248 26.14 -15.81 9.70
CA LEU A 248 24.74 -16.13 9.41
C LEU A 248 24.28 -15.49 8.09
N GLY A 249 24.61 -14.23 7.84
CA GLY A 249 24.26 -13.53 6.60
C GLY A 249 24.91 -14.18 5.37
N ALA A 250 26.17 -14.60 5.51
CA ALA A 250 26.89 -15.32 4.46
C ALA A 250 26.27 -16.68 4.15
N GLN A 251 25.90 -17.46 5.17
CA GLN A 251 25.22 -18.74 4.99
C GLN A 251 23.84 -18.57 4.36
N LEU A 252 23.08 -17.56 4.78
CA LEU A 252 21.79 -17.23 4.18
C LEU A 252 21.93 -16.87 2.69
N ALA A 253 22.89 -16.02 2.33
CA ALA A 253 23.13 -15.63 0.94
C ALA A 253 23.59 -16.80 0.07
N ALA A 254 24.49 -17.66 0.58
CA ALA A 254 24.93 -18.86 -0.12
C ALA A 254 23.80 -19.87 -0.31
N LEU A 255 22.93 -20.03 0.69
CA LEU A 255 21.75 -20.88 0.61
C LEU A 255 20.77 -20.40 -0.46
N GLU A 256 20.49 -19.09 -0.52
CA GLU A 256 19.62 -18.52 -1.56
C GLU A 256 20.24 -18.66 -2.97
N CYS A 257 21.58 -18.58 -3.10
CA CYS A 257 22.25 -18.90 -4.36
C CYS A 257 22.03 -20.36 -4.77
N ALA A 258 22.21 -21.29 -3.82
CA ALA A 258 22.03 -22.72 -4.06
C ALA A 258 20.57 -23.04 -4.43
N HIS A 259 19.59 -22.47 -3.71
CA HIS A 259 18.18 -22.58 -4.04
C HIS A 259 17.89 -22.15 -5.47
N TRP A 260 18.37 -20.97 -5.86
CA TRP A 260 18.15 -20.46 -7.21
C TRP A 260 18.79 -21.36 -8.29
N LEU A 261 20.03 -21.80 -8.08
CA LEU A 261 20.74 -22.69 -9.00
C LEU A 261 20.10 -24.09 -9.11
N ALA A 262 19.46 -24.56 -8.04
CA ALA A 262 18.69 -25.80 -8.04
C ALA A 262 17.32 -25.66 -8.71
N GLY A 263 16.94 -24.46 -9.17
CA GLY A 263 15.60 -24.18 -9.69
C GLY A 263 14.51 -24.18 -8.60
N HIS A 264 14.89 -24.13 -7.32
CA HIS A 264 13.92 -23.95 -6.24
C HIS A 264 13.22 -22.60 -6.43
N ARG A 265 11.88 -22.61 -6.41
CA ARG A 265 11.03 -21.43 -6.69
C ARG A 265 11.21 -20.87 -8.11
N ALA A 266 11.63 -21.70 -9.07
CA ALA A 266 11.66 -21.30 -10.47
C ALA A 266 10.27 -20.84 -10.93
N GLY A 267 10.19 -19.62 -11.45
CA GLY A 267 8.94 -19.01 -11.92
C GLY A 267 8.19 -18.17 -10.88
N GLU A 268 8.67 -18.12 -9.63
CA GLU A 268 8.18 -17.13 -8.66
C GLU A 268 8.77 -15.75 -8.90
N ASP A 269 8.08 -14.71 -8.43
CA ASP A 269 8.62 -13.35 -8.42
C ASP A 269 9.85 -13.24 -7.54
N ALA A 270 10.73 -12.31 -7.90
CA ALA A 270 11.96 -12.05 -7.16
C ALA A 270 11.64 -11.68 -5.70
N ARG A 271 12.42 -12.18 -4.73
CA ARG A 271 12.13 -12.03 -3.29
C ARG A 271 13.36 -11.55 -2.52
N VAL A 272 13.14 -10.72 -1.52
CA VAL A 272 14.15 -10.39 -0.50
C VAL A 272 13.77 -11.11 0.79
N VAL A 273 14.66 -11.94 1.30
CA VAL A 273 14.53 -12.54 2.63
C VAL A 273 15.28 -11.66 3.61
N THR A 274 14.62 -11.28 4.69
CA THR A 274 15.25 -10.55 5.80
C THR A 274 15.25 -11.40 7.06
N LEU A 275 16.35 -11.37 7.81
CA LEU A 275 16.47 -11.97 9.14
C LEU A 275 16.91 -10.90 10.14
N ASP A 276 16.04 -10.57 11.08
CA ASP A 276 16.39 -9.73 12.22
C ASP A 276 17.15 -10.57 13.25
N THR A 277 18.42 -10.26 13.50
CA THR A 277 19.27 -11.03 14.40
C THR A 277 19.02 -10.75 15.87
N LEU A 278 18.24 -9.71 16.21
CA LEU A 278 17.85 -9.39 17.58
C LEU A 278 16.58 -10.15 17.98
N THR A 279 15.61 -10.23 17.08
CA THR A 279 14.32 -10.91 17.33
C THR A 279 14.24 -12.32 16.75
N LEU A 280 15.21 -12.70 15.91
CA LEU A 280 15.22 -13.91 15.09
C LEU A 280 14.02 -14.03 14.14
N ALA A 281 13.29 -12.94 13.91
CA ALA A 281 12.19 -12.91 12.97
C ALA A 281 12.72 -12.94 11.53
N SER A 282 12.21 -13.88 10.74
CA SER A 282 12.43 -13.92 9.29
C SER A 282 11.19 -13.46 8.53
N ARG A 283 11.40 -12.75 7.42
CA ARG A 283 10.32 -12.28 6.54
C ARG A 283 10.74 -12.41 5.08
N SER A 284 9.78 -12.68 4.20
CA SER A 284 9.98 -12.68 2.75
C SER A 284 9.21 -11.53 2.12
N HIS A 285 9.89 -10.77 1.27
CA HIS A 285 9.38 -9.57 0.63
C HIS A 285 9.39 -9.77 -0.88
N ARG A 286 8.21 -9.94 -1.48
CA ARG A 286 8.04 -10.07 -2.93
C ARG A 286 8.35 -8.75 -3.63
N LEU A 287 9.27 -8.76 -4.58
CA LEU A 287 9.61 -7.63 -5.44
C LEU A 287 8.88 -7.75 -6.78
N THR A 288 8.03 -6.78 -7.06
CA THR A 288 7.33 -6.66 -8.34
C THR A 288 8.16 -5.80 -9.30
N ARG A 289 8.28 -6.24 -10.57
CA ARG A 289 8.83 -5.41 -11.65
C ARG A 289 7.92 -4.20 -11.86
N ARG A 290 8.49 -2.99 -11.88
CA ARG A 290 7.74 -1.78 -12.21
C ARG A 290 7.57 -1.69 -13.74
N PRO A 291 6.36 -1.80 -14.31
CA PRO A 291 6.18 -1.72 -15.76
C PRO A 291 6.71 -0.41 -16.34
N GLN A 292 6.56 0.70 -15.60
CA GLN A 292 7.01 2.03 -15.97
C GLN A 292 8.45 2.36 -15.50
N CYS A 293 9.25 1.36 -15.14
CA CYS A 293 10.65 1.58 -14.79
C CYS A 293 11.39 2.23 -15.97
N PRO A 294 12.11 3.35 -15.78
CA PRO A 294 12.87 3.98 -16.86
C PRO A 294 14.04 3.11 -17.36
N GLU A 295 14.46 2.16 -16.53
CA GLU A 295 15.64 1.34 -16.78
C GLU A 295 15.26 0.01 -17.43
N CYS A 296 14.36 -0.76 -16.83
CA CYS A 296 14.00 -2.10 -17.32
C CYS A 296 12.58 -2.20 -17.88
N GLY A 297 11.85 -1.09 -18.00
CA GLY A 297 10.44 -1.03 -18.36
C GLY A 297 10.16 -0.03 -19.48
N ASP A 298 8.93 0.47 -19.53
CA ASP A 298 8.49 1.48 -20.48
C ASP A 298 8.07 2.76 -19.75
N SER A 299 8.98 3.75 -19.72
CA SER A 299 8.78 5.04 -19.06
C SER A 299 7.64 5.88 -19.65
N SER A 300 7.15 5.56 -20.86
CA SER A 300 6.07 6.32 -21.49
C SER A 300 4.68 5.86 -21.07
N LEU A 301 4.56 4.80 -20.25
CA LEU A 301 3.28 4.26 -19.79
C LEU A 301 2.39 5.29 -19.11
N MET A 302 2.93 6.05 -18.15
CA MET A 302 2.18 7.10 -17.45
C MET A 302 1.73 8.21 -18.41
N THR A 303 2.59 8.58 -19.36
CA THR A 303 2.24 9.59 -20.37
C THR A 303 1.12 9.11 -21.28
N ARG A 304 1.17 7.86 -21.76
CA ARG A 304 0.11 7.27 -22.59
C ARG A 304 -1.18 7.04 -21.82
N GLN A 305 -1.12 6.74 -20.52
CA GLN A 305 -2.30 6.63 -19.67
C GLN A 305 -3.02 7.97 -19.58
N ALA A 306 -2.31 9.05 -19.26
CA ALA A 306 -2.88 10.38 -19.16
C ALA A 306 -3.41 10.92 -20.51
N ALA A 307 -2.84 10.47 -21.63
CA ALA A 307 -3.29 10.81 -22.97
C ALA A 307 -4.62 10.14 -23.38
N ARG A 308 -5.06 9.10 -22.67
CA ARG A 308 -6.29 8.36 -23.01
C ARG A 308 -7.52 8.99 -22.35
N PRO A 309 -8.71 8.87 -22.97
CA PRO A 309 -9.97 9.13 -22.30
C PRO A 309 -10.11 8.30 -21.01
N VAL A 310 -10.68 8.90 -19.96
CA VAL A 310 -11.12 8.13 -18.79
C VAL A 310 -12.47 7.51 -19.13
N GLU A 311 -12.43 6.23 -19.48
CA GLU A 311 -13.62 5.43 -19.81
C GLU A 311 -14.13 4.70 -18.58
N LEU A 312 -15.37 5.02 -18.18
CA LEU A 312 -16.06 4.40 -17.06
C LEU A 312 -17.05 3.35 -17.59
N ALA A 313 -17.04 2.16 -16.98
CA ALA A 313 -17.83 1.00 -17.37
C ALA A 313 -18.76 0.54 -16.22
N PRO A 314 -19.84 -0.19 -16.52
CA PRO A 314 -20.71 -0.75 -15.48
C PRO A 314 -19.93 -1.62 -14.50
N ARG A 315 -20.08 -1.35 -13.20
CA ARG A 315 -19.45 -2.11 -12.10
C ARG A 315 -20.48 -2.45 -11.06
N ARG A 316 -20.76 -3.73 -10.90
CA ARG A 316 -21.64 -4.23 -9.85
C ARG A 316 -21.14 -3.79 -8.47
N CYS A 317 -22.03 -3.13 -7.72
CA CYS A 317 -21.81 -2.78 -6.33
C CYS A 317 -21.99 -4.03 -5.45
N THR A 318 -20.88 -4.57 -4.93
CA THR A 318 -20.87 -5.82 -4.14
C THR A 318 -21.01 -5.57 -2.65
N VAL A 319 -20.53 -4.43 -2.16
CA VAL A 319 -20.68 -3.98 -0.76
C VAL A 319 -21.52 -2.72 -0.75
N ARG A 320 -22.51 -2.65 0.16
CA ARG A 320 -23.42 -1.50 0.32
C ARG A 320 -23.55 -1.03 1.77
N SER A 321 -22.68 -1.50 2.65
CA SER A 321 -22.69 -1.21 4.08
C SER A 321 -21.31 -0.70 4.52
N GLY A 322 -21.24 -0.15 5.73
CA GLY A 322 -19.99 0.41 6.24
C GLY A 322 -19.54 1.65 5.49
N GLY A 323 -18.29 1.66 5.01
CA GLY A 323 -17.61 2.84 4.49
C GLY A 323 -17.97 3.26 3.06
N GLY A 324 -18.99 2.66 2.43
CA GLY A 324 -19.42 3.06 1.09
C GLY A 324 -19.91 1.93 0.19
N HIS A 325 -20.43 2.33 -0.98
CA HIS A 325 -20.69 1.44 -2.10
C HIS A 325 -19.39 1.05 -2.79
N ARG A 326 -19.05 -0.24 -2.81
CA ARG A 326 -17.75 -0.75 -3.33
C ARG A 326 -17.91 -1.86 -4.35
N ALA A 327 -16.97 -1.91 -5.29
CA ALA A 327 -16.86 -3.00 -6.25
C ALA A 327 -16.26 -4.28 -5.61
N LEU A 328 -15.38 -4.14 -4.62
CA LEU A 328 -14.71 -5.23 -3.93
C LEU A 328 -14.98 -5.17 -2.41
N SER A 329 -15.04 -6.34 -1.77
CA SER A 329 -15.03 -6.43 -0.32
C SER A 329 -13.64 -6.11 0.25
N ALA A 330 -13.58 -5.71 1.53
CA ALA A 330 -12.32 -5.44 2.21
C ALA A 330 -11.35 -6.65 2.16
N GLN A 331 -11.87 -7.87 2.35
CA GLN A 331 -11.03 -9.08 2.22
C GLN A 331 -10.44 -9.22 0.81
N ARG A 332 -11.25 -9.06 -0.24
CA ARG A 332 -10.77 -9.15 -1.63
C ARG A 332 -9.77 -8.04 -1.98
N MET A 333 -9.91 -6.86 -1.37
CA MET A 333 -8.92 -5.78 -1.49
C MET A 333 -7.58 -6.19 -0.88
N LEU A 334 -7.56 -6.80 0.31
CA LEU A 334 -6.33 -7.31 0.93
C LEU A 334 -5.73 -8.48 0.17
N ASP A 335 -6.54 -9.42 -0.30
CA ASP A 335 -6.03 -10.56 -1.08
C ASP A 335 -5.30 -10.09 -2.33
N ARG A 336 -5.84 -9.04 -2.98
CA ARG A 336 -5.28 -8.49 -4.22
C ARG A 336 -4.09 -7.56 -3.97
N TYR A 337 -4.20 -6.64 -3.02
CA TYR A 337 -3.25 -5.53 -2.85
C TYR A 337 -2.43 -5.61 -1.55
N GLY A 338 -2.65 -6.62 -0.71
CA GLY A 338 -1.93 -6.80 0.56
C GLY A 338 -0.42 -6.98 0.39
N HIS A 339 0.03 -7.39 -0.80
CA HIS A 339 1.46 -7.44 -1.14
C HIS A 339 2.14 -6.07 -1.17
N LEU A 340 1.38 -4.97 -1.22
CA LEU A 340 1.89 -3.59 -1.10
C LEU A 340 2.30 -3.23 0.34
N LEU A 341 1.90 -4.04 1.32
CA LEU A 341 2.31 -3.93 2.72
C LEU A 341 3.63 -4.68 2.94
N SER A 342 4.75 -3.95 2.85
CA SER A 342 6.08 -4.51 3.06
C SER A 342 7.08 -3.38 3.31
N PRO A 343 7.90 -3.44 4.37
CA PRO A 343 8.90 -2.41 4.70
C PRO A 343 10.12 -2.40 3.75
N VAL A 344 10.17 -3.33 2.79
CA VAL A 344 11.28 -3.49 1.85
C VAL A 344 10.82 -3.24 0.42
N THR A 345 9.86 -4.03 -0.04
CA THR A 345 9.40 -4.05 -1.44
C THR A 345 8.01 -3.45 -1.64
N GLY A 346 7.26 -3.27 -0.55
CA GLY A 346 5.96 -2.64 -0.55
C GLY A 346 6.07 -1.12 -0.67
N VAL A 347 4.92 -0.46 -0.76
CA VAL A 347 4.82 1.00 -0.67
C VAL A 347 4.32 1.43 0.71
N VAL A 348 3.63 0.54 1.44
CA VAL A 348 3.23 0.77 2.83
C VAL A 348 4.12 -0.06 3.73
N LYS A 349 4.82 0.60 4.66
CA LYS A 349 5.78 -0.06 5.55
C LYS A 349 5.09 -1.02 6.50
N GLU A 350 4.03 -0.54 7.15
CA GLU A 350 3.25 -1.25 8.14
C GLU A 350 1.88 -0.60 8.33
N ILE A 351 0.94 -1.37 8.89
CA ILE A 351 -0.38 -0.88 9.30
C ILE A 351 -0.61 -1.35 10.72
N ARG A 352 -0.88 -0.42 11.65
CA ARG A 352 -1.08 -0.69 13.08
C ARG A 352 -2.38 -0.07 13.57
N ARG A 353 -3.06 -0.74 14.50
CA ARG A 353 -4.21 -0.15 15.21
C ARG A 353 -3.69 0.90 16.20
N ASP A 354 -4.40 2.02 16.34
CA ASP A 354 -4.17 2.98 17.43
C ASP A 354 -4.57 2.31 18.76
N PRO A 355 -3.66 2.19 19.74
CA PRO A 355 -3.95 1.47 20.97
C PRO A 355 -4.86 2.26 21.93
N ARG A 356 -5.12 3.56 21.68
CA ARG A 356 -5.90 4.41 22.58
C ARG A 356 -7.40 4.26 22.31
N GLY A 357 -8.14 3.98 23.39
CA GLY A 357 -9.60 3.88 23.36
C GLY A 357 -10.15 2.49 23.01
N PRO A 358 -11.49 2.34 23.05
CA PRO A 358 -12.13 1.04 22.88
C PRO A 358 -11.93 0.47 21.46
N ASP A 359 -12.03 -0.86 21.34
CA ASP A 359 -11.86 -1.58 20.07
C ASP A 359 -12.82 -1.11 18.98
N LEU A 360 -14.03 -0.68 19.38
CA LEU A 360 -15.06 -0.13 18.50
C LEU A 360 -14.59 1.06 17.63
N LEU A 361 -13.59 1.82 18.06
CA LEU A 361 -13.11 2.98 17.30
C LEU A 361 -12.51 2.58 15.95
N ASN A 362 -11.94 1.37 15.84
CA ASN A 362 -11.35 0.84 14.61
C ASN A 362 -10.47 1.85 13.87
N VAL A 363 -9.49 2.45 14.57
CA VAL A 363 -8.55 3.42 13.99
C VAL A 363 -7.24 2.74 13.67
N TYR A 364 -6.81 2.80 12.41
CA TYR A 364 -5.55 2.24 11.94
C TYR A 364 -4.66 3.32 11.34
N ARG A 365 -3.34 3.15 11.41
CA ARG A 365 -2.30 4.06 10.91
C ARG A 365 -1.39 3.32 9.95
N ALA A 366 -1.05 3.94 8.82
CA ALA A 366 -0.28 3.36 7.72
C ALA A 366 1.01 4.14 7.40
N GLY A 367 1.67 4.68 8.44
CA GLY A 367 2.91 5.46 8.29
C GLY A 367 2.71 6.88 7.78
N HIS A 368 3.82 7.58 7.53
CA HIS A 368 3.83 9.02 7.25
C HIS A 368 3.06 9.41 5.98
N ASN A 369 2.33 10.52 6.05
CA ASN A 369 1.62 11.11 4.94
C ASN A 369 2.58 11.88 4.02
N LEU A 370 3.04 11.22 2.96
CA LEU A 370 4.03 11.78 2.04
C LEU A 370 3.54 13.01 1.25
N ALA A 371 2.23 13.26 1.21
CA ALA A 371 1.66 14.46 0.58
C ALA A 371 2.08 15.77 1.27
N LEU A 372 2.50 15.69 2.54
CA LEU A 372 2.88 16.85 3.35
C LEU A 372 4.32 17.33 3.14
N GLY A 373 5.16 16.53 2.48
CA GLY A 373 6.53 16.89 2.13
C GLY A 373 7.30 17.54 3.28
N ALA A 374 7.64 16.78 4.34
CA ALA A 374 8.33 17.32 5.51
C ALA A 374 9.58 18.13 5.12
N ARG A 375 9.65 19.40 5.51
CA ARG A 375 10.77 20.32 5.25
C ARG A 375 11.63 20.54 6.47
N HIS A 376 11.00 20.53 7.64
CA HIS A 376 11.63 20.73 8.94
C HIS A 376 11.27 19.58 9.90
N MET A 377 12.02 19.45 10.99
CA MET A 377 11.73 18.44 12.02
C MET A 377 10.35 18.62 12.67
N SER A 378 9.86 19.85 12.77
CA SER A 378 8.49 20.16 13.22
C SER A 378 7.43 19.51 12.33
N ASP A 379 7.72 19.29 11.04
CA ASP A 379 6.78 18.67 10.09
C ASP A 379 6.74 17.13 10.25
N LEU A 380 7.72 16.57 10.95
CA LEU A 380 7.80 15.15 11.31
C LEU A 380 7.20 14.84 12.68
N ALA A 381 6.88 15.87 13.48
CA ALA A 381 6.34 15.72 14.83
C ALA A 381 4.94 16.34 14.95
N GLY A 382 3.95 15.50 15.31
CA GLY A 382 2.79 15.92 16.10
C GLY A 382 1.64 16.71 15.46
N SER A 383 1.24 16.41 14.21
CA SER A 383 -0.04 16.88 13.64
C SER A 383 -0.97 15.73 13.24
N LEU A 384 -2.29 15.95 13.34
CA LEU A 384 -3.37 14.99 13.10
C LEU A 384 -3.32 14.30 11.72
N ARG A 385 -2.71 14.96 10.73
CA ARG A 385 -2.65 14.51 9.33
C ARG A 385 -1.27 14.02 8.87
N GLN A 386 -0.30 13.92 9.77
CA GLN A 386 1.05 13.46 9.43
C GLN A 386 1.13 11.97 9.08
N GLU A 387 0.07 11.19 9.26
CA GLU A 387 0.00 9.77 8.90
C GLU A 387 -1.21 9.48 8.02
N SER A 388 -1.06 8.55 7.08
CA SER A 388 -2.23 7.95 6.42
C SER A 388 -2.96 7.09 7.43
N CYS A 389 -4.29 7.15 7.47
CA CYS A 389 -5.09 6.50 8.49
C CYS A 389 -6.24 5.69 7.89
N GLY A 390 -6.83 4.84 8.70
CA GLY A 390 -7.95 4.00 8.30
C GLY A 390 -9.03 4.05 9.34
N LYS A 391 -10.27 4.12 8.87
CA LYS A 391 -11.49 4.14 9.67
C LYS A 391 -12.50 3.17 9.08
N GLY A 392 -13.35 2.60 9.92
CA GLY A 392 -14.37 1.65 9.48
C GLY A 392 -15.23 1.12 10.62
N ARG A 393 -16.35 0.47 10.27
CA ARG A 393 -17.21 -0.20 11.25
C ARG A 393 -16.58 -1.47 11.81
N THR A 394 -15.66 -2.07 11.04
CA THR A 394 -14.94 -3.28 11.43
C THR A 394 -13.42 -3.05 11.40
N PRO A 395 -12.65 -3.85 12.14
CA PRO A 395 -11.18 -3.81 12.07
C PRO A 395 -10.64 -4.01 10.65
N LEU A 396 -11.32 -4.86 9.86
CA LEU A 396 -10.92 -5.16 8.49
C LEU A 396 -11.13 -3.96 7.57
N ASP A 397 -12.30 -3.30 7.64
CA ASP A 397 -12.58 -2.11 6.84
C ASP A 397 -11.58 -1.00 7.12
N ALA A 398 -11.28 -0.75 8.39
CA ALA A 398 -10.31 0.27 8.79
C ALA A 398 -8.89 -0.07 8.33
N ARG A 399 -8.45 -1.32 8.46
CA ARG A 399 -7.15 -1.76 7.96
C ARG A 399 -7.02 -1.58 6.45
N VAL A 400 -8.08 -1.87 5.68
CA VAL A 400 -8.12 -1.64 4.24
C VAL A 400 -8.15 -0.15 3.90
N GLY A 401 -8.92 0.65 4.64
CA GLY A 401 -8.91 2.10 4.51
C GLY A 401 -7.51 2.68 4.65
N ALA A 402 -6.75 2.23 5.66
CA ALA A 402 -5.37 2.66 5.88
C ALA A 402 -4.43 2.27 4.72
N LEU A 403 -4.56 1.06 4.19
CA LEU A 403 -3.81 0.62 3.00
C LEU A 403 -4.14 1.49 1.78
N CYS A 404 -5.43 1.67 1.50
CA CYS A 404 -5.91 2.42 0.34
C CYS A 404 -5.51 3.89 0.42
N GLU A 405 -5.66 4.54 1.57
CA GLU A 405 -5.24 5.93 1.74
C GLU A 405 -3.73 6.07 1.52
N ALA A 406 -2.90 5.20 2.12
CA ALA A 406 -1.45 5.28 1.93
C ALA A 406 -1.04 5.10 0.45
N VAL A 407 -1.68 4.17 -0.27
CA VAL A 407 -1.43 3.96 -1.71
C VAL A 407 -1.94 5.14 -2.55
N GLU A 408 -3.06 5.75 -2.17
CA GLU A 408 -3.58 6.98 -2.79
C GLU A 408 -2.54 8.12 -2.67
N ARG A 409 -2.04 8.39 -1.46
CA ARG A 409 -1.01 9.42 -1.23
C ARG A 409 0.22 9.19 -2.09
N ILE A 410 0.67 7.94 -2.17
CA ILE A 410 1.87 7.55 -2.93
C ILE A 410 1.66 7.68 -4.43
N SER A 411 0.48 7.32 -4.92
CA SER A 411 0.14 7.44 -6.34
C SER A 411 0.04 8.90 -6.79
N GLY A 412 -0.40 9.77 -5.88
CA GLY A 412 -0.43 11.22 -6.08
C GLY A 412 0.91 11.95 -5.97
N LEU A 413 2.01 11.29 -5.58
CA LEU A 413 3.35 11.91 -5.59
C LEU A 413 3.85 12.08 -7.02
N TRP A 414 4.52 13.20 -7.28
CA TRP A 414 5.30 13.38 -8.51
C TRP A 414 6.47 12.40 -8.56
N GLN A 415 6.57 11.62 -9.65
CA GLN A 415 7.68 10.67 -9.89
C GLN A 415 8.54 11.06 -11.10
N GLY A 416 8.10 12.03 -11.91
CA GLY A 416 8.81 12.56 -13.07
C GLY A 416 8.41 11.94 -14.41
N ASP A 417 7.57 10.89 -14.39
CA ASP A 417 7.04 10.19 -15.56
C ASP A 417 5.62 10.64 -15.96
N GLU A 418 5.02 11.56 -15.20
CA GLU A 418 3.71 12.14 -15.49
C GLU A 418 3.71 12.94 -16.81
N ALA A 419 2.61 12.84 -17.56
CA ALA A 419 2.40 13.62 -18.78
C ALA A 419 2.44 15.12 -18.47
N ARG A 420 3.19 15.86 -19.27
CA ARG A 420 3.32 17.31 -19.15
C ARG A 420 3.51 17.98 -20.49
N VAL A 421 2.91 19.15 -20.63
CA VAL A 421 3.15 20.13 -21.69
C VAL A 421 3.61 21.40 -21.01
N ARG A 422 4.66 22.02 -21.53
CA ARG A 422 5.18 23.28 -21.00
C ARG A 422 4.53 24.45 -21.72
N GLY A 423 4.08 25.44 -20.95
CA GLY A 423 3.52 26.68 -21.47
C GLY A 423 2.94 27.56 -20.37
N SER A 424 2.53 28.77 -20.75
CA SER A 424 1.71 29.68 -19.94
C SER A 424 0.20 29.46 -20.17
N LEU A 425 -0.64 29.98 -19.27
CA LEU A 425 -2.11 29.92 -19.45
C LEU A 425 -2.52 30.56 -20.79
N HIS A 426 -1.92 31.71 -21.13
CA HIS A 426 -2.20 32.39 -22.39
C HIS A 426 -1.73 31.59 -23.61
N SER A 427 -0.54 30.98 -23.56
CA SER A 427 0.00 30.20 -24.68
C SER A 427 -0.80 28.91 -24.97
N LEU A 428 -1.35 28.30 -23.92
CA LEU A 428 -2.14 27.06 -24.01
C LEU A 428 -3.63 27.33 -24.32
N GLY A 429 -4.07 28.58 -24.18
CA GLY A 429 -5.37 29.05 -24.61
C GLY A 429 -6.55 28.30 -23.97
N PRO A 430 -7.61 27.96 -24.72
CA PRO A 430 -8.88 27.46 -24.19
C PRO A 430 -8.83 26.03 -23.63
N ASP A 431 -7.71 25.32 -23.82
CA ASP A 431 -7.51 24.01 -23.24
C ASP A 431 -7.02 24.09 -21.80
N ALA A 432 -6.40 25.20 -21.39
CA ALA A 432 -5.91 25.40 -20.04
C ALA A 432 -6.98 26.00 -19.10
N VAL A 433 -7.14 25.38 -17.93
CA VAL A 433 -8.06 25.85 -16.88
C VAL A 433 -7.29 26.73 -15.91
N HIS A 434 -7.78 27.95 -15.70
CA HIS A 434 -7.19 28.89 -14.75
C HIS A 434 -7.21 28.30 -13.32
N PRO A 435 -6.08 28.11 -12.63
CA PRO A 435 -6.03 27.39 -11.34
C PRO A 435 -6.83 28.09 -10.22
N GLY A 436 -7.06 29.39 -10.34
CA GLY A 436 -7.95 30.15 -9.45
C GLY A 436 -9.38 29.61 -9.36
N SER A 437 -9.91 28.94 -10.39
CA SER A 437 -11.23 28.29 -10.34
C SER A 437 -11.27 27.05 -9.44
N CYS A 438 -10.11 26.52 -9.06
CA CYS A 438 -9.97 25.38 -8.16
C CYS A 438 -9.44 25.80 -6.78
N GLN A 439 -8.45 26.71 -6.74
CA GLN A 439 -7.83 27.16 -5.50
C GLN A 439 -8.70 28.19 -4.73
N LEU A 440 -9.52 28.98 -5.42
CA LEU A 440 -10.57 29.81 -4.83
C LEU A 440 -10.11 30.76 -3.71
N TRP A 441 -8.96 31.41 -3.90
CA TRP A 441 -8.47 32.49 -3.03
C TRP A 441 -9.14 33.84 -3.35
N ASP A 442 -9.46 34.61 -2.32
CA ASP A 442 -9.94 35.99 -2.46
C ASP A 442 -8.77 36.99 -2.54
N GLU A 443 -8.96 38.12 -3.23
CA GLU A 443 -7.95 39.19 -3.34
C GLU A 443 -7.45 39.70 -1.99
N ARG A 444 -8.32 39.76 -0.97
CA ARG A 444 -7.94 40.14 0.40
C ARG A 444 -7.00 39.13 1.04
N GLN A 445 -7.10 37.87 0.66
CA GLN A 445 -6.18 36.83 1.15
C GLN A 445 -4.80 36.96 0.50
N TYR A 446 -4.74 37.33 -0.78
CA TYR A 446 -3.48 37.63 -1.45
C TYR A 446 -2.80 38.86 -0.86
N ALA A 447 -3.55 39.94 -0.65
CA ALA A 447 -3.03 41.19 -0.08
C ALA A 447 -2.42 40.99 1.33
N ASP A 448 -3.01 40.12 2.14
CA ASP A 448 -2.60 39.83 3.52
C ASP A 448 -1.80 38.52 3.66
N ARG A 449 -1.30 37.98 2.53
CA ARG A 449 -0.65 36.67 2.47
C ARG A 449 0.53 36.55 3.43
N ALA A 450 1.42 37.54 3.45
CA ALA A 450 2.67 37.47 4.22
C ALA A 450 2.39 37.27 5.72
N ARG A 451 1.45 38.04 6.27
CA ARG A 451 1.00 37.93 7.66
C ARG A 451 0.31 36.59 7.91
N ARG A 452 -0.64 36.21 7.04
CA ARG A 452 -1.39 34.94 7.16
C ARG A 452 -0.50 33.71 7.14
N ASN A 453 0.53 33.71 6.30
CA ASN A 453 1.43 32.56 6.16
C ASN A 453 2.49 32.52 7.27
N ALA A 454 2.84 33.66 7.89
CA ALA A 454 3.76 33.70 9.03
C ALA A 454 3.16 33.06 10.29
N ASP A 455 1.88 33.34 10.55
CA ASP A 455 1.16 32.88 11.74
C ASP A 455 0.29 31.63 11.49
N GLY A 456 0.20 31.19 10.23
CA GLY A 456 -0.77 30.20 9.75
C GLY A 456 -0.29 28.75 9.83
N HIS A 457 -1.26 27.83 9.96
CA HIS A 457 -0.99 26.40 9.86
C HIS A 457 -0.50 26.03 8.44
N PRO A 458 0.45 25.08 8.27
CA PRO A 458 0.96 24.66 6.95
C PRO A 458 -0.12 24.31 5.90
N PHE A 459 -1.27 23.78 6.32
CA PHE A 459 -2.42 23.47 5.46
C PHE A 459 -3.19 24.70 4.94
N HIS A 460 -3.00 25.86 5.55
CA HIS A 460 -3.76 27.08 5.26
C HIS A 460 -2.92 28.14 4.56
N GLN A 461 -1.74 27.76 4.05
CA GLN A 461 -0.87 28.68 3.32
C GLN A 461 -1.54 29.19 2.05
N VAL A 462 -1.63 30.51 1.95
CA VAL A 462 -2.13 31.20 0.76
C VAL A 462 -1.05 31.19 -0.31
N ALA A 463 -1.40 30.73 -1.51
CA ALA A 463 -0.53 30.74 -2.68
C ALA A 463 -0.14 32.17 -3.07
N GLU A 464 0.95 32.33 -3.83
CA GLU A 464 1.17 33.59 -4.54
C GLU A 464 0.11 33.80 -5.64
N PRO A 465 -0.22 35.06 -5.97
CA PRO A 465 -1.08 35.35 -7.13
C PRO A 465 -0.56 34.66 -8.38
N PHE A 466 -1.47 34.01 -9.10
CA PHE A 466 -1.14 33.29 -10.32
C PHE A 466 -0.82 34.27 -11.45
N ASP A 467 0.36 34.08 -12.05
CA ASP A 467 0.79 34.82 -13.23
C ASP A 467 0.39 34.03 -14.49
N PRO A 468 -0.52 34.56 -15.33
CA PRO A 468 -1.00 33.86 -16.51
C PRO A 468 0.04 33.71 -17.63
N ASP A 469 1.13 34.47 -17.57
CA ASP A 469 2.26 34.40 -18.51
C ASP A 469 3.41 33.52 -17.99
N ALA A 470 3.32 33.02 -16.76
CA ALA A 470 4.34 32.13 -16.21
C ALA A 470 4.37 30.78 -16.92
N GLU A 471 5.57 30.39 -17.35
CA GLU A 471 5.84 29.09 -17.95
C GLU A 471 5.83 27.98 -16.90
N LEU A 472 4.83 27.10 -16.96
CA LEU A 472 4.64 25.98 -16.03
C LEU A 472 4.54 24.66 -16.78
N ASP A 473 4.68 23.56 -16.03
CA ASP A 473 4.30 22.23 -16.51
C ASP A 473 2.77 22.05 -16.30
N TRP A 474 2.06 21.64 -17.35
CA TRP A 474 0.61 21.38 -17.35
C TRP A 474 0.34 19.93 -17.73
N SER A 475 -0.55 19.26 -17.01
CA SER A 475 -0.92 17.87 -17.30
C SER A 475 -2.34 17.77 -17.86
N PRO A 476 -2.59 16.84 -18.80
CA PRO A 476 -3.93 16.57 -19.30
C PRO A 476 -4.78 15.90 -18.22
N VAL A 477 -6.03 16.34 -18.12
CA VAL A 477 -7.08 15.83 -17.23
C VAL A 477 -8.32 15.62 -18.09
N TRP A 478 -9.04 14.52 -17.86
CA TRP A 478 -10.23 14.21 -18.65
C TRP A 478 -11.47 14.89 -18.07
N SER A 479 -12.11 15.77 -18.85
CA SER A 479 -13.43 16.31 -18.50
C SER A 479 -14.51 15.29 -18.83
N LEU A 480 -15.12 14.71 -17.79
CA LEU A 480 -16.28 13.81 -17.95
C LEU A 480 -17.51 14.55 -18.48
N THR A 481 -17.61 15.86 -18.24
CA THR A 481 -18.69 16.71 -18.73
C THR A 481 -18.52 17.05 -20.20
N ARG A 482 -17.35 17.56 -20.58
CA ARG A 482 -17.07 18.00 -21.97
C ARG A 482 -16.57 16.88 -22.88
N LYS A 483 -16.28 15.69 -22.34
CA LYS A 483 -15.73 14.52 -23.06
C LYS A 483 -14.47 14.85 -23.86
N ARG A 484 -13.57 15.64 -23.26
CA ARG A 484 -12.29 16.05 -23.84
C ARG A 484 -11.24 16.23 -22.76
N GLN A 485 -9.98 16.30 -23.18
CA GLN A 485 -8.90 16.72 -22.29
C GLN A 485 -8.94 18.23 -22.05
N VAL A 486 -8.62 18.60 -20.82
CA VAL A 486 -8.28 19.95 -20.39
C VAL A 486 -6.93 19.91 -19.69
N LEU A 487 -6.23 21.03 -19.65
CA LEU A 487 -4.92 21.17 -19.02
C LEU A 487 -5.07 21.88 -17.67
N LEU A 488 -4.49 21.30 -16.63
CA LEU A 488 -4.31 21.97 -15.33
C LEU A 488 -2.82 21.95 -14.96
N PRO A 489 -2.34 22.92 -14.16
CA PRO A 489 -0.94 22.95 -13.76
C PRO A 489 -0.59 21.64 -13.04
N THR A 490 0.51 20.99 -13.41
CA THR A 490 0.94 19.71 -12.82
C THR A 490 1.11 19.83 -11.29
N ALA A 491 1.55 20.98 -10.81
CA ALA A 491 1.68 21.31 -9.38
C ALA A 491 0.35 21.41 -8.62
N LEU A 492 -0.80 21.49 -9.31
CA LEU A 492 -2.13 21.37 -8.69
C LEU A 492 -2.54 19.90 -8.52
N LEU A 493 -1.95 19.00 -9.31
CA LEU A 493 -2.43 17.63 -9.49
C LEU A 493 -1.62 16.61 -8.68
N TYR A 494 -0.31 16.82 -8.57
CA TYR A 494 0.62 15.91 -7.91
C TYR A 494 1.35 16.60 -6.75
N TYR A 495 1.61 15.84 -5.68
CA TYR A 495 2.37 16.31 -4.53
C TYR A 495 3.87 16.38 -4.85
N ASN A 496 4.58 17.30 -4.19
CA ASN A 496 6.04 17.45 -4.28
C ASN A 496 6.59 17.67 -5.69
N VAL A 497 5.80 18.28 -6.59
CA VAL A 497 6.31 18.76 -7.87
C VAL A 497 7.41 19.81 -7.63
N PRO A 498 8.60 19.68 -8.25
CA PRO A 498 9.66 20.66 -8.11
C PRO A 498 9.22 22.06 -8.57
N ASP A 499 9.49 23.07 -7.73
CA ASP A 499 9.21 24.47 -8.07
C ASP A 499 10.25 24.97 -9.07
N ARG A 500 9.84 25.16 -10.32
CA ARG A 500 10.70 25.62 -11.43
C ARG A 500 10.54 27.10 -11.74
N ALA A 501 9.40 27.69 -11.40
CA ALA A 501 9.13 29.11 -11.60
C ALA A 501 9.75 29.98 -10.50
N GLY A 502 10.25 29.36 -9.42
CA GLY A 502 10.77 30.07 -8.24
C GLY A 502 9.67 30.77 -7.44
N ARG A 503 8.40 30.48 -7.75
CA ARG A 503 7.20 31.12 -7.20
C ARG A 503 6.15 30.08 -6.89
N ARG A 504 5.61 30.12 -5.68
CA ARG A 504 4.61 29.16 -5.18
C ARG A 504 3.18 29.60 -5.50
N MET A 505 2.83 29.59 -6.79
CA MET A 505 1.51 30.07 -7.27
C MET A 505 0.42 29.00 -7.25
N VAL A 506 0.81 27.73 -7.15
CA VAL A 506 -0.11 26.58 -7.23
C VAL A 506 0.29 25.53 -6.20
N HIS A 507 -0.71 24.97 -5.52
CA HIS A 507 -0.51 23.93 -4.53
C HIS A 507 -1.40 22.72 -4.81
N ALA A 508 -0.82 21.53 -4.74
CA ALA A 508 -1.59 20.30 -4.64
C ALA A 508 -2.08 20.13 -3.20
N ASP A 509 -3.38 19.85 -3.08
CA ASP A 509 -3.98 19.29 -1.89
C ASP A 509 -4.52 17.88 -2.21
N SER A 510 -5.11 17.21 -1.23
CA SER A 510 -5.68 15.88 -1.44
C SER A 510 -7.17 15.84 -1.69
N ASN A 511 -7.79 17.01 -1.84
CA ASN A 511 -9.22 17.06 -2.04
C ASN A 511 -9.59 16.41 -3.37
N GLY A 512 -10.50 15.44 -3.31
CA GLY A 512 -10.91 14.66 -4.48
C GLY A 512 -9.93 13.56 -4.90
N CYS A 513 -8.85 13.33 -4.14
CA CYS A 513 -8.03 12.14 -4.31
C CYS A 513 -8.75 10.94 -3.69
N ALA A 514 -8.75 9.80 -4.40
CA ALA A 514 -9.38 8.58 -3.90
C ALA A 514 -8.78 7.33 -4.53
N ALA A 515 -8.62 6.28 -3.72
CA ALA A 515 -8.36 4.92 -4.17
C ALA A 515 -9.64 4.05 -4.15
N GLY A 516 -9.72 3.07 -5.06
CA GLY A 516 -10.87 2.18 -5.15
C GLY A 516 -10.56 0.85 -5.81
N GLY A 517 -11.46 -0.13 -5.70
CA GLY A 517 -11.28 -1.43 -6.36
C GLY A 517 -11.36 -1.37 -7.90
N THR A 518 -11.88 -0.26 -8.43
CA THR A 518 -12.10 0.07 -9.84
C THR A 518 -11.99 1.59 -10.03
N LEU A 519 -11.84 2.09 -11.26
CA LEU A 519 -11.82 3.53 -11.55
C LEU A 519 -13.15 4.21 -11.18
N GLU A 520 -14.27 3.51 -11.35
CA GLU A 520 -15.61 4.01 -11.02
C GLU A 520 -15.78 4.19 -9.50
N ASP A 521 -15.29 3.23 -8.72
CA ASP A 521 -15.27 3.29 -7.24
C ASP A 521 -14.42 4.48 -6.77
N ALA A 522 -13.18 4.59 -7.27
CA ALA A 522 -12.29 5.70 -6.94
C ALA A 522 -12.89 7.06 -7.32
N THR A 523 -13.45 7.18 -8.53
CA THR A 523 -14.06 8.43 -9.01
C THR A 523 -15.29 8.82 -8.19
N LEU A 524 -16.19 7.87 -7.90
CA LEU A 524 -17.35 8.14 -7.07
C LEU A 524 -16.94 8.65 -5.69
N GLN A 525 -15.94 8.04 -5.05
CA GLN A 525 -15.46 8.51 -3.75
C GLN A 525 -14.81 9.89 -3.81
N GLY A 526 -13.96 10.16 -4.82
CA GLY A 526 -13.35 11.48 -4.97
C GLY A 526 -14.41 12.57 -5.14
N LEU A 527 -15.46 12.31 -5.92
CA LEU A 527 -16.57 13.26 -6.08
C LEU A 527 -17.38 13.45 -4.79
N LEU A 528 -17.66 12.36 -4.06
CA LEU A 528 -18.35 12.45 -2.77
C LEU A 528 -17.53 13.23 -1.75
N GLU A 529 -16.21 13.07 -1.73
CA GLU A 529 -15.34 13.89 -0.90
C GLU A 529 -15.45 15.37 -1.27
N LEU A 530 -15.41 15.73 -2.55
CA LEU A 530 -15.57 17.13 -2.98
C LEU A 530 -16.91 17.73 -2.52
N VAL A 531 -18.00 16.95 -2.60
CA VAL A 531 -19.33 17.34 -2.13
C VAL A 531 -19.36 17.52 -0.60
N GLU A 532 -18.73 16.61 0.13
CA GLU A 532 -18.57 16.67 1.58
C GLU A 532 -17.86 17.96 1.99
N ARG A 533 -16.70 18.24 1.38
CA ARG A 533 -15.89 19.41 1.72
C ARG A 533 -16.58 20.71 1.36
N ASP A 534 -17.32 20.73 0.25
CA ASP A 534 -18.11 21.89 -0.14
C ASP A 534 -19.17 22.19 0.92
N ALA A 535 -20.01 21.23 1.27
CA ALA A 535 -21.06 21.40 2.29
C ALA A 535 -20.51 21.79 3.66
N VAL A 536 -19.38 21.20 4.08
CA VAL A 536 -18.69 21.58 5.33
C VAL A 536 -18.21 23.02 5.28
N ALA A 537 -17.62 23.48 4.17
CA ALA A 537 -17.19 24.86 4.00
C ALA A 537 -18.38 25.84 4.12
N LEU A 538 -19.49 25.51 3.47
CA LEU A 538 -20.72 26.31 3.50
C LEU A 538 -21.25 26.47 4.92
N TRP A 539 -21.29 25.39 5.71
CA TRP A 539 -21.73 25.40 7.10
C TRP A 539 -20.74 26.13 8.02
N TRP A 540 -19.48 25.71 7.99
CA TRP A 540 -18.47 26.11 8.95
C TRP A 540 -18.15 27.59 8.89
N TYR A 541 -17.92 28.13 7.69
CA TYR A 541 -17.51 29.53 7.52
C TYR A 541 -18.67 30.51 7.62
N ASN A 542 -19.90 30.09 7.30
CA ASN A 542 -21.08 30.94 7.50
C ASN A 542 -21.71 30.79 8.89
N ARG A 543 -21.23 29.84 9.72
CA ARG A 543 -21.73 29.60 11.09
C ARG A 543 -23.25 29.44 11.15
N THR A 544 -23.84 28.83 10.12
CA THR A 544 -25.28 28.56 10.06
C THR A 544 -25.63 27.41 10.98
N ARG A 545 -26.73 27.51 11.73
CA ARG A 545 -27.27 26.35 12.47
C ARG A 545 -27.92 25.38 11.47
N GLN A 546 -27.85 24.09 11.78
CA GLN A 546 -28.33 23.03 10.90
C GLN A 546 -29.30 22.11 11.66
N PRO A 547 -30.22 21.44 10.97
CA PRO A 547 -31.08 20.44 11.60
C PRO A 547 -30.25 19.32 12.24
N ALA A 548 -30.73 18.78 13.36
CA ALA A 548 -30.18 17.54 13.91
C ALA A 548 -30.43 16.37 12.95
N VAL A 549 -29.64 15.30 13.08
CA VAL A 549 -29.94 13.98 12.52
C VAL A 549 -30.39 13.07 13.66
N ASP A 550 -31.58 12.48 13.56
CA ASP A 550 -32.06 11.49 14.52
C ASP A 550 -31.32 10.16 14.31
N LEU A 551 -30.30 9.91 15.14
CA LEU A 551 -29.47 8.70 15.07
C LEU A 551 -30.28 7.42 15.28
N ALA A 552 -31.32 7.46 16.13
CA ALA A 552 -32.14 6.30 16.44
C ALA A 552 -33.07 5.93 15.28
N ALA A 553 -33.53 6.92 14.51
CA ALA A 553 -34.40 6.71 13.34
C ALA A 553 -33.74 5.89 12.22
N PHE A 554 -32.40 5.74 12.21
CA PHE A 554 -31.69 4.87 11.26
C PHE A 554 -31.82 3.37 11.61
N GLY A 555 -32.17 3.02 12.85
CA GLY A 555 -32.35 1.64 13.28
C GLY A 555 -31.09 0.76 13.14
N ASP A 556 -29.90 1.37 13.13
CA ASP A 556 -28.61 0.68 12.94
C ASP A 556 -27.96 0.34 14.30
N PRO A 557 -27.80 -0.96 14.64
CA PRO A 557 -27.25 -1.36 15.94
C PRO A 557 -25.84 -0.83 16.22
N TRP A 558 -25.00 -0.72 15.19
CA TRP A 558 -23.64 -0.19 15.35
C TRP A 558 -23.65 1.31 15.70
N THR A 559 -24.55 2.09 15.13
CA THR A 559 -24.72 3.51 15.48
C THR A 559 -25.13 3.68 16.94
N ALA A 560 -26.00 2.79 17.45
CA ALA A 560 -26.34 2.75 18.88
C ALA A 560 -25.14 2.36 19.76
N GLU A 561 -24.35 1.36 19.34
CA GLU A 561 -23.14 0.93 20.03
C GLU A 561 -22.09 2.05 20.11
N VAL A 562 -21.88 2.83 19.04
CA VAL A 562 -21.00 4.01 19.04
C VAL A 562 -21.48 5.05 20.06
N SER A 563 -22.78 5.32 20.09
CA SER A 563 -23.37 6.28 21.04
C SER A 563 -23.17 5.81 22.48
N GLN A 564 -23.37 4.52 22.75
CA GLN A 564 -23.14 3.91 24.06
C GLN A 564 -21.67 3.99 24.48
N ALA A 565 -20.74 3.55 23.62
CA ALA A 565 -19.31 3.58 23.91
C ALA A 565 -18.79 4.99 24.20
N HIS A 566 -19.31 6.01 23.49
CA HIS A 566 -19.00 7.41 23.80
C HIS A 566 -19.59 7.84 25.15
N SER A 567 -20.81 7.43 25.48
CA SER A 567 -21.41 7.70 26.79
C SER A 567 -20.59 7.10 27.93
N GLU A 568 -20.08 5.88 27.77
CA GLU A 568 -19.20 5.21 28.74
C GLU A 568 -17.86 5.94 28.91
N LEU A 569 -17.39 6.64 27.87
CA LEU A 569 -16.23 7.54 27.93
C LEU A 569 -16.56 8.93 28.51
N GLY A 570 -17.79 9.13 29.01
CA GLY A 570 -18.27 10.42 29.51
C GLY A 570 -18.42 11.45 28.39
N ARG A 571 -18.97 11.05 27.25
CA ARG A 571 -19.14 11.90 26.06
C ARG A 571 -20.56 11.81 25.49
N GLN A 572 -21.01 12.91 24.93
CA GLN A 572 -22.24 12.98 24.14
C GLN A 572 -21.90 12.92 22.64
N VAL A 573 -22.75 12.27 21.84
CA VAL A 573 -22.67 12.22 20.37
C VAL A 573 -23.93 12.81 19.77
N TRP A 574 -23.78 13.60 18.70
CA TRP A 574 -24.89 14.07 17.86
C TRP A 574 -24.42 14.24 16.42
N ALA A 575 -25.36 14.44 15.49
CA ALA A 575 -25.02 14.75 14.10
C ALA A 575 -25.90 15.87 13.54
N LEU A 576 -25.36 16.60 12.56
CA LEU A 576 -25.99 17.71 11.85
C LEU A 576 -26.13 17.39 10.37
N ASP A 577 -27.26 17.78 9.78
CA ASP A 577 -27.50 17.66 8.34
C ASP A 577 -26.96 18.87 7.58
N LEU A 578 -25.86 18.68 6.86
CA LEU A 578 -25.18 19.73 6.09
C LEU A 578 -25.58 19.75 4.62
N THR A 579 -26.50 18.87 4.18
CA THR A 579 -26.88 18.67 2.77
C THR A 579 -27.06 20.00 2.05
N SER A 580 -26.33 20.20 0.95
CA SER A 580 -26.31 21.46 0.20
C SER A 580 -27.32 21.45 -0.97
N ASP A 581 -27.23 22.45 -1.83
CA ASP A 581 -27.99 22.53 -3.09
C ASP A 581 -27.72 21.37 -4.06
N LEU A 582 -26.69 20.58 -3.80
CA LEU A 582 -26.38 19.35 -4.53
C LEU A 582 -27.30 18.18 -4.15
N GLY A 583 -28.01 18.26 -3.02
CA GLY A 583 -29.01 17.26 -2.61
C GLY A 583 -28.44 15.87 -2.28
N VAL A 584 -27.12 15.74 -2.14
CA VAL A 584 -26.45 14.53 -1.63
C VAL A 584 -26.37 14.65 -0.11
N PRO A 585 -26.81 13.64 0.66
CA PRO A 585 -26.68 13.65 2.11
C PRO A 585 -25.22 13.88 2.53
N VAL A 586 -24.99 14.94 3.31
CA VAL A 586 -23.72 15.23 3.97
C VAL A 586 -23.96 15.47 5.44
N PHE A 587 -23.34 14.68 6.31
CA PHE A 587 -23.50 14.80 7.76
C PHE A 587 -22.19 15.17 8.45
N ALA A 588 -22.30 16.01 9.49
CA ALA A 588 -21.24 16.22 10.46
C ALA A 588 -21.63 15.51 11.76
N ALA A 589 -20.88 14.49 12.15
CA ALA A 589 -21.00 13.86 13.47
C ALA A 589 -20.06 14.58 14.44
N LEU A 590 -20.54 14.88 15.64
CA LEU A 590 -19.77 15.56 16.68
C LEU A 590 -19.85 14.77 17.98
N SER A 591 -18.76 14.79 18.74
CA SER A 591 -18.72 14.27 20.10
C SER A 591 -17.99 15.19 21.05
N ARG A 592 -18.64 15.49 22.18
CA ARG A 592 -18.07 16.31 23.26
C ARG A 592 -17.95 15.52 24.55
N ARG A 593 -16.95 15.84 25.35
CA ARG A 593 -16.83 15.42 26.74
C ARG A 593 -17.89 16.11 27.58
N THR A 594 -18.47 15.39 28.51
CA THR A 594 -19.40 15.91 29.51
C THR A 594 -18.73 15.96 30.88
N GLY A 595 -19.04 16.97 31.70
CA GLY A 595 -18.58 17.04 33.08
C GLY A 595 -17.15 17.57 33.30
N ARG A 596 -16.54 18.21 32.30
CA ARG A 596 -15.28 18.97 32.44
C ARG A 596 -15.40 20.32 31.71
N PRO A 597 -14.63 21.36 32.11
CA PRO A 597 -14.63 22.65 31.41
C PRO A 597 -14.21 22.55 29.94
N ALA A 598 -13.17 21.78 29.64
CA ALA A 598 -12.79 21.47 28.26
C ALA A 598 -13.71 20.36 27.71
N GLU A 599 -14.49 20.70 26.69
CA GLU A 599 -15.41 19.77 26.02
C GLU A 599 -14.70 18.84 25.02
N ASP A 600 -13.44 19.11 24.67
CA ASP A 600 -12.63 18.29 23.75
C ASP A 600 -13.39 17.90 22.48
N ILE A 601 -14.13 18.81 21.85
CA ILE A 601 -15.04 18.48 20.76
C ILE A 601 -14.27 17.83 19.60
N VAL A 602 -14.64 16.61 19.26
CA VAL A 602 -14.19 15.93 18.04
C VAL A 602 -15.34 15.87 17.05
N PHE A 603 -15.01 15.82 15.77
CA PHE A 603 -15.99 15.79 14.70
C PHE A 603 -15.48 14.94 13.54
N GLY A 604 -16.41 14.51 12.69
CA GLY A 604 -16.14 13.79 11.46
C GLY A 604 -17.24 14.01 10.44
N PHE A 605 -16.91 13.81 9.16
CA PHE A 605 -17.78 14.16 8.05
C PHE A 605 -18.07 12.94 7.18
N GLY A 606 -19.20 12.98 6.48
CA GLY A 606 -19.59 11.88 5.62
C GLY A 606 -20.58 12.32 4.57
N ALA A 607 -20.21 12.18 3.31
CA ALA A 607 -21.12 12.31 2.17
C ALA A 607 -21.37 10.96 1.48
N HIS A 608 -22.65 10.67 1.19
CA HIS A 608 -23.04 9.53 0.37
C HIS A 608 -24.51 9.64 -0.08
N PRO A 609 -24.90 9.14 -1.28
CA PRO A 609 -26.30 9.15 -1.72
C PRO A 609 -27.22 8.35 -0.79
N ASP A 610 -26.71 7.27 -0.21
CA ASP A 610 -27.34 6.54 0.91
C ASP A 610 -27.08 7.28 2.23
N PRO A 611 -28.11 7.83 2.90
CA PRO A 611 -27.92 8.58 4.15
C PRO A 611 -27.36 7.71 5.28
N ALA A 612 -27.65 6.40 5.32
CA ALA A 612 -27.12 5.53 6.37
C ALA A 612 -25.60 5.36 6.24
N VAL A 613 -25.10 5.32 5.00
CA VAL A 613 -23.67 5.30 4.71
C VAL A 613 -23.03 6.65 5.00
N ALA A 614 -23.69 7.77 4.65
CA ALA A 614 -23.21 9.11 4.98
C ALA A 614 -23.01 9.27 6.51
N LEU A 615 -23.99 8.81 7.30
CA LEU A 615 -23.90 8.83 8.76
C LEU A 615 -22.78 7.93 9.29
N SER A 616 -22.66 6.72 8.75
CA SER A 616 -21.60 5.79 9.16
C SER A 616 -20.19 6.36 8.87
N ARG A 617 -20.00 7.04 7.73
CA ARG A 617 -18.73 7.73 7.41
C ARG A 617 -18.43 8.85 8.40
N ALA A 618 -19.42 9.69 8.70
CA ALA A 618 -19.26 10.78 9.67
C ALA A 618 -18.89 10.25 11.06
N LEU A 619 -19.57 9.22 11.55
CA LEU A 619 -19.29 8.60 12.85
C LEU A 619 -17.92 7.92 12.90
N THR A 620 -17.54 7.17 11.86
CA THR A 620 -16.21 6.54 11.80
C THR A 620 -15.07 7.58 11.71
N GLU A 621 -15.29 8.72 11.08
CA GLU A 621 -14.31 9.81 11.04
C GLU A 621 -14.20 10.55 12.38
N MET A 622 -15.33 10.77 13.05
CA MET A 622 -15.35 11.31 14.41
C MET A 622 -14.55 10.39 15.35
N ASN A 623 -14.71 9.07 15.22
CA ASN A 623 -13.93 8.09 15.97
C ASN A 623 -12.43 8.14 15.63
N GLN A 624 -12.07 8.43 14.37
CA GLN A 624 -10.68 8.59 13.95
C GLN A 624 -9.98 9.77 14.63
N LEU A 625 -10.74 10.83 14.95
CA LEU A 625 -10.23 12.03 15.63
C LEU A 625 -10.20 11.90 17.17
N LEU A 626 -10.82 10.87 17.74
CA LEU A 626 -10.95 10.70 19.18
C LEU A 626 -9.65 10.30 19.93
N PRO A 627 -8.79 9.39 19.43
CA PRO A 627 -7.63 8.89 20.19
C PRO A 627 -6.73 9.95 20.83
N PRO A 628 -6.38 11.08 20.15
CA PRO A 628 -5.53 12.11 20.73
C PRO A 628 -6.10 12.83 21.96
N VAL A 629 -7.42 12.78 22.21
CA VAL A 629 -8.06 13.49 23.34
C VAL A 629 -8.46 12.58 24.49
N LEU A 630 -8.31 11.26 24.36
CA LEU A 630 -8.75 10.30 25.39
C LEU A 630 -7.94 10.40 26.69
N GLU A 631 -6.64 10.66 26.57
CA GLU A 631 -5.71 10.76 27.70
C GLU A 631 -5.58 12.20 28.23
N ALA A 632 -6.35 13.15 27.67
CA ALA A 632 -6.32 14.55 28.07
C ALA A 632 -6.78 14.73 29.54
N ARG A 633 -6.00 15.51 30.28
CA ARG A 633 -6.17 15.79 31.71
C ARG A 633 -6.80 17.17 31.93
N PRO A 634 -7.45 17.40 33.09
CA PRO A 634 -8.08 18.69 33.41
C PRO A 634 -7.13 19.89 33.42
N ASP A 635 -5.84 19.67 33.64
CA ASP A 635 -4.79 20.70 33.61
C ASP A 635 -4.36 21.09 32.19
N GLY A 636 -4.98 20.52 31.15
CA GLY A 636 -4.67 20.76 29.75
C GLY A 636 -3.49 19.95 29.21
N THR A 637 -2.93 19.02 29.97
CA THR A 637 -1.86 18.10 29.53
C THR A 637 -2.43 16.76 29.03
N GLY A 638 -1.58 15.87 28.50
CA GLY A 638 -1.99 14.51 28.10
C GLY A 638 -2.66 14.37 26.73
N TYR A 639 -2.75 15.46 25.95
CA TYR A 639 -3.16 15.36 24.55
C TYR A 639 -2.10 14.62 23.74
N GLY A 640 -2.53 13.65 22.94
CA GLY A 640 -1.68 12.88 22.02
C GLY A 640 -1.37 13.59 20.70
N CYS A 641 -1.44 14.92 20.67
CA CYS A 641 -1.19 15.79 19.53
C CYS A 641 -0.60 17.11 20.03
N THR A 642 0.32 17.70 19.26
CA THR A 642 0.99 18.97 19.62
C THR A 642 0.61 20.13 18.71
N ASP A 643 -0.28 19.92 17.74
CA ASP A 643 -0.80 20.95 16.84
C ASP A 643 -1.50 22.06 17.66
N PRO A 644 -0.99 23.30 17.64
CA PRO A 644 -1.57 24.40 18.40
C PRO A 644 -3.03 24.72 18.03
N VAL A 645 -3.41 24.52 16.76
CA VAL A 645 -4.78 24.80 16.29
C VAL A 645 -5.74 23.76 16.87
N ALA A 646 -5.39 22.47 16.79
CA ALA A 646 -6.17 21.39 17.37
C ALA A 646 -6.27 21.50 18.90
N LEU A 647 -5.16 21.80 19.58
CA LEU A 647 -5.13 21.99 21.03
C LEU A 647 -5.99 23.17 21.47
N ARG A 648 -5.92 24.31 20.76
CA ARG A 648 -6.78 25.47 21.04
C ARG A 648 -8.24 25.09 20.85
N TRP A 649 -8.57 24.38 19.77
CA TRP A 649 -9.94 23.92 19.53
C TRP A 649 -10.46 23.05 20.68
N TRP A 650 -9.78 21.97 21.02
CA TRP A 650 -10.26 21.05 22.07
C TRP A 650 -10.41 21.70 23.44
N ARG A 651 -9.57 22.69 23.76
CA ARG A 651 -9.63 23.42 25.03
C ARG A 651 -10.70 24.51 25.10
N THR A 652 -11.19 25.02 23.96
CA THR A 652 -12.01 26.25 23.95
C THR A 652 -13.32 26.15 23.17
N ALA A 653 -13.47 25.20 22.27
CA ALA A 653 -14.70 25.03 21.52
C ALA A 653 -15.82 24.48 22.41
N SER A 654 -16.98 25.13 22.37
CA SER A 654 -18.19 24.75 23.08
C SER A 654 -19.41 25.12 22.23
N PRO A 655 -20.47 24.29 22.15
CA PRO A 655 -21.71 24.67 21.48
C PRO A 655 -22.39 25.90 22.11
N ASP A 656 -22.08 26.23 23.37
CA ASP A 656 -22.65 27.40 24.06
C ASP A 656 -22.08 28.71 23.52
N THR A 657 -20.78 28.73 23.17
CA THR A 657 -20.11 29.90 22.55
C THR A 657 -20.10 29.84 21.03
N MET A 658 -20.28 28.64 20.46
CA MET A 658 -20.27 28.36 19.02
C MET A 658 -21.57 27.64 18.63
N PRO A 659 -22.71 28.35 18.57
CA PRO A 659 -24.05 27.74 18.44
C PRO A 659 -24.27 26.99 17.11
N TYR A 660 -23.43 27.21 16.11
CA TYR A 660 -23.47 26.48 14.83
C TYR A 660 -23.00 25.02 14.96
N LEU A 661 -22.36 24.65 16.08
CA LEU A 661 -22.04 23.27 16.44
C LEU A 661 -23.24 22.52 17.03
N ALA A 662 -24.23 23.25 17.55
CA ALA A 662 -25.48 22.68 18.02
C ALA A 662 -26.53 22.64 16.91
N ALA A 663 -27.45 21.68 17.01
CA ALA A 663 -28.61 21.63 16.14
C ALA A 663 -29.48 22.89 16.30
N ASP A 664 -30.17 23.28 15.23
CA ASP A 664 -31.19 24.31 15.28
C ASP A 664 -32.44 23.77 16.00
N PRO A 665 -32.82 24.30 17.18
CA PRO A 665 -33.99 23.84 17.93
C PRO A 665 -35.30 24.21 17.23
N ALA A 666 -35.28 25.13 16.27
CA ALA A 666 -36.46 25.53 15.51
C ALA A 666 -36.78 24.57 14.35
N VAL A 667 -35.86 23.66 14.01
CA VAL A 667 -36.03 22.73 12.88
C VAL A 667 -36.08 21.30 13.39
N PRO A 668 -37.08 20.49 12.99
CA PRO A 668 -37.15 19.08 13.35
C PRO A 668 -35.89 18.30 12.93
N ALA A 669 -35.54 17.28 13.72
CA ALA A 669 -34.47 16.36 13.37
C ALA A 669 -34.79 15.61 12.07
N ARG A 670 -33.77 15.43 11.24
CA ARG A 670 -33.81 14.71 9.97
C ARG A 670 -33.69 13.22 10.22
N THR A 671 -34.45 12.46 9.45
CA THR A 671 -34.52 11.01 9.48
C THR A 671 -34.13 10.44 8.11
N PRO A 672 -33.94 9.12 7.96
CA PRO A 672 -33.73 8.52 6.63
C PRO A 672 -34.83 8.85 5.61
N ARG A 673 -36.06 9.17 6.05
CA ARG A 673 -37.18 9.49 5.17
C ARG A 673 -37.05 10.85 4.48
N ASP A 674 -36.30 11.77 5.08
CA ASP A 674 -35.99 13.08 4.50
C ASP A 674 -35.01 12.96 3.31
N HIS A 675 -34.30 11.83 3.21
CA HIS A 675 -33.28 11.55 2.21
C HIS A 675 -33.64 10.27 1.42
N PRO A 676 -34.70 10.28 0.60
CA PRO A 676 -35.16 9.09 -0.10
C PRO A 676 -34.08 8.61 -1.08
N TYR A 677 -33.58 7.40 -0.83
CA TYR A 677 -32.54 6.78 -1.62
C TYR A 677 -32.98 5.42 -2.17
N ARG A 678 -32.68 5.17 -3.44
CA ARG A 678 -32.86 3.86 -4.08
C ARG A 678 -31.53 3.41 -4.69
N PRO A 679 -30.92 2.32 -4.19
CA PRO A 679 -29.65 1.85 -4.73
C PRO A 679 -29.83 1.36 -6.17
N SER A 680 -28.94 1.81 -7.08
CA SER A 680 -28.90 1.32 -8.46
C SER A 680 -28.37 -0.11 -8.56
N GLY A 681 -27.44 -0.45 -7.66
CA GLY A 681 -26.67 -1.69 -7.70
C GLY A 681 -25.47 -1.68 -8.64
N ASP A 682 -25.23 -0.58 -9.34
CA ASP A 682 -24.08 -0.36 -10.23
C ASP A 682 -23.41 0.99 -9.92
N LEU A 683 -22.08 0.99 -9.79
CA LEU A 683 -21.34 2.20 -9.44
C LEU A 683 -21.37 3.25 -10.56
N LEU A 684 -21.45 2.84 -11.82
CA LEU A 684 -21.53 3.77 -12.94
C LEU A 684 -22.83 4.56 -12.90
N ASP A 685 -23.94 3.93 -12.50
CA ASP A 685 -25.23 4.61 -12.38
C ASP A 685 -25.24 5.60 -11.21
N GLU A 686 -24.64 5.25 -10.07
CA GLU A 686 -24.44 6.22 -8.97
C GLU A 686 -23.59 7.41 -9.42
N LEU A 687 -22.49 7.15 -10.12
CA LEU A 687 -21.59 8.18 -10.63
C LEU A 687 -22.28 9.10 -11.64
N ARG A 688 -23.04 8.54 -12.59
CA ARG A 688 -23.80 9.31 -13.58
C ARG A 688 -24.86 10.20 -12.93
N ARG A 689 -25.53 9.71 -11.87
CA ARG A 689 -26.47 10.53 -11.10
C ARG A 689 -25.77 11.72 -10.45
N LEU A 690 -24.64 11.48 -9.79
CA LEU A 690 -23.86 12.54 -9.14
C LEU A 690 -23.29 13.54 -10.16
N GLN A 691 -22.72 13.04 -11.27
CA GLN A 691 -22.25 13.87 -12.38
C GLN A 691 -23.39 14.76 -12.91
N GLY A 692 -24.57 14.20 -13.16
CA GLY A 692 -25.71 14.97 -13.67
C GLY A 692 -26.20 16.04 -12.70
N VAL A 693 -26.10 15.82 -11.37
CA VAL A 693 -26.38 16.84 -10.36
C VAL A 693 -25.41 18.02 -10.48
N LEU A 694 -24.11 17.73 -10.56
CA LEU A 694 -23.07 18.75 -10.67
C LEU A 694 -23.23 19.56 -11.97
N GLU A 695 -23.47 18.89 -13.09
CA GLU A 695 -23.65 19.54 -14.40
C GLU A 695 -24.88 20.46 -14.44
N ARG A 696 -26.00 20.07 -13.82
CA ARG A 696 -27.18 20.94 -13.70
C ARG A 696 -26.93 22.20 -12.88
N ARG A 697 -25.89 22.20 -12.05
CA ARG A 697 -25.42 23.37 -11.28
C ARG A 697 -24.32 24.15 -12.01
N GLY A 698 -24.03 23.81 -13.26
CA GLY A 698 -22.98 24.45 -14.06
C GLY A 698 -21.56 24.06 -13.64
N LEU A 699 -21.41 22.96 -12.89
CA LEU A 699 -20.12 22.49 -12.39
C LEU A 699 -19.57 21.40 -13.31
N GLU A 700 -18.38 21.63 -13.85
CA GLU A 700 -17.68 20.68 -14.72
C GLU A 700 -16.98 19.60 -13.89
N VAL A 701 -17.12 18.34 -14.29
CA VAL A 701 -16.47 17.21 -13.63
C VAL A 701 -15.23 16.77 -14.39
N CYS A 702 -14.06 16.89 -13.76
CA CYS A 702 -12.77 16.48 -14.30
C CYS A 702 -12.17 15.32 -13.49
N VAL A 703 -11.48 14.39 -14.16
CA VAL A 703 -10.85 13.22 -13.56
C VAL A 703 -9.46 13.02 -14.13
N LEU A 704 -8.48 12.87 -13.25
CA LEU A 704 -7.13 12.43 -13.57
C LEU A 704 -6.92 11.02 -13.02
N ASP A 705 -6.56 10.08 -13.89
CA ASP A 705 -6.14 8.74 -13.48
C ASP A 705 -4.68 8.74 -13.03
N GLN A 706 -4.47 8.61 -11.71
CA GLN A 706 -3.16 8.55 -11.06
C GLN A 706 -2.71 7.11 -10.78
N THR A 707 -3.42 6.10 -11.30
CA THR A 707 -3.09 4.69 -11.13
C THR A 707 -1.66 4.43 -11.60
N ARG A 708 -0.83 3.88 -10.70
CA ARG A 708 0.55 3.50 -11.03
C ARG A 708 0.58 2.05 -11.52
N PRO A 709 1.13 1.76 -12.72
CA PRO A 709 1.11 0.40 -13.28
C PRO A 709 1.70 -0.69 -12.38
N ASP A 710 2.67 -0.34 -11.54
CA ASP A 710 3.32 -1.25 -10.59
C ASP A 710 2.57 -1.46 -9.27
N LEU A 711 1.56 -0.62 -9.00
CA LEU A 711 0.66 -0.75 -7.85
C LEU A 711 -0.68 -1.35 -8.26
N ALA A 712 -1.12 -1.06 -9.49
CA ALA A 712 -2.35 -1.51 -10.14
C ALA A 712 -3.67 -1.18 -9.41
N LEU A 713 -3.61 -0.72 -8.15
CA LEU A 713 -4.76 -0.19 -7.41
C LEU A 713 -5.21 1.10 -8.08
N PRO A 714 -6.47 1.18 -8.56
CA PRO A 714 -7.02 2.41 -9.12
C PRO A 714 -6.95 3.56 -8.13
N VAL A 715 -6.31 4.66 -8.56
CA VAL A 715 -6.25 5.93 -7.83
C VAL A 715 -6.59 7.05 -8.78
N VAL A 716 -7.47 7.95 -8.38
CA VAL A 716 -7.84 9.11 -9.17
C VAL A 716 -7.72 10.39 -8.35
N ARG A 717 -7.59 11.50 -9.07
CA ARG A 717 -7.87 12.84 -8.56
C ARG A 717 -9.05 13.40 -9.34
N THR A 718 -10.16 13.64 -8.65
CA THR A 718 -11.30 14.36 -9.21
C THR A 718 -11.16 15.86 -8.94
N LEU A 719 -11.58 16.68 -9.89
CA LEU A 719 -11.62 18.13 -9.76
C LEU A 719 -12.97 18.63 -10.25
N VAL A 720 -13.59 19.51 -9.49
CA VAL A 720 -14.81 20.20 -9.89
C VAL A 720 -14.61 21.69 -9.61
N PRO A 721 -14.10 22.45 -10.60
CA PRO A 721 -13.89 23.89 -10.45
C PRO A 721 -15.15 24.58 -9.93
N GLY A 722 -14.99 25.43 -8.90
CA GLY A 722 -16.07 26.13 -8.22
C GLY A 722 -16.56 25.46 -6.92
N LEU A 723 -16.43 24.14 -6.74
CA LEU A 723 -16.72 23.51 -5.44
C LEU A 723 -15.73 23.98 -4.37
N ARG A 724 -16.23 24.17 -3.14
CA ARG A 724 -15.42 24.70 -2.04
C ARG A 724 -14.58 23.60 -1.41
N HIS A 725 -13.35 23.95 -1.06
CA HIS A 725 -12.62 23.22 -0.04
C HIS A 725 -13.08 23.73 1.33
N PHE A 726 -13.10 22.89 2.36
CA PHE A 726 -13.36 23.31 3.75
C PHE A 726 -12.21 24.07 4.42
N TRP A 727 -11.13 24.33 3.69
CA TRP A 727 -10.01 25.15 4.15
C TRP A 727 -10.33 26.61 3.85
N PRO A 728 -9.64 27.58 4.49
CA PRO A 728 -10.06 28.98 4.43
C PRO A 728 -9.72 29.60 3.07
N ARG A 729 -10.50 29.28 2.03
CA ARG A 729 -10.41 29.73 0.63
C ARG A 729 -11.69 30.47 0.31
N PHE A 730 -11.63 31.79 0.33
CA PHE A 730 -12.81 32.65 0.48
C PHE A 730 -13.17 33.43 -0.79
N ALA A 731 -12.77 32.97 -1.97
CA ALA A 731 -13.19 33.61 -3.22
C ALA A 731 -14.72 33.69 -3.33
N PRO A 732 -15.27 34.72 -3.99
CA PRO A 732 -16.70 34.83 -4.31
C PRO A 732 -17.29 33.58 -5.00
N GLY A 733 -18.61 33.41 -4.94
CA GLY A 733 -19.35 32.28 -5.52
C GLY A 733 -20.06 31.42 -4.46
N ARG A 734 -20.07 30.08 -4.64
CA ARG A 734 -20.80 29.11 -3.81
C ARG A 734 -20.75 29.36 -2.29
N LEU A 735 -19.59 29.76 -1.75
CA LEU A 735 -19.40 29.97 -0.31
C LEU A 735 -20.39 30.99 0.27
N PHE A 736 -20.73 32.00 -0.54
CA PHE A 736 -21.59 33.12 -0.18
C PHE A 736 -23.01 32.95 -0.75
N ASP A 737 -23.12 32.38 -1.95
CA ASP A 737 -24.38 32.32 -2.70
C ASP A 737 -25.29 31.18 -2.24
N VAL A 738 -24.72 29.99 -1.99
CA VAL A 738 -25.50 28.78 -1.68
C VAL A 738 -26.26 28.88 -0.35
N PRO A 739 -25.69 29.39 0.75
CA PRO A 739 -26.43 29.56 1.99
C PRO A 739 -27.68 30.45 1.83
N VAL A 740 -27.61 31.46 0.98
CA VAL A 740 -28.76 32.34 0.65
C VAL A 740 -29.76 31.62 -0.22
N ALA A 741 -29.31 30.94 -1.27
CA ALA A 741 -30.18 30.18 -2.17
C ALA A 741 -30.94 29.04 -1.44
N LEU A 742 -30.36 28.48 -0.38
CA LEU A 742 -30.99 27.48 0.49
C LEU A 742 -31.92 28.10 1.56
N GLY A 743 -32.00 29.42 1.65
CA GLY A 743 -32.78 30.12 2.69
C GLY A 743 -32.19 30.01 4.10
N ARG A 744 -30.93 29.55 4.24
CA ARG A 744 -30.23 29.48 5.54
C ARG A 744 -29.82 30.87 6.04
N LEU A 745 -29.61 31.81 5.11
CA LEU A 745 -29.32 33.21 5.36
C LEU A 745 -30.18 34.09 4.46
N SER A 746 -30.57 35.28 4.94
CA SER A 746 -31.31 36.26 4.14
C SER A 746 -30.44 37.08 3.19
N ARG A 747 -29.13 37.14 3.47
CA ARG A 747 -28.11 37.82 2.66
C ARG A 747 -26.76 37.08 2.79
N PRO A 748 -25.83 37.25 1.84
CA PRO A 748 -24.51 36.65 1.96
C PRO A 748 -23.78 37.13 3.23
N THR A 749 -23.07 36.22 3.90
CA THR A 749 -22.21 36.57 5.05
C THR A 749 -21.10 37.51 4.58
N PRO A 750 -20.95 38.71 5.17
CA PRO A 750 -19.81 39.57 4.88
C PRO A 750 -18.48 38.84 5.14
N TYR A 751 -17.46 39.11 4.32
CA TYR A 751 -16.17 38.42 4.43
C TYR A 751 -15.54 38.50 5.83
N ASP A 752 -15.60 39.69 6.46
CA ASP A 752 -15.04 39.91 7.80
C ASP A 752 -15.88 39.26 8.92
N GLU A 753 -17.07 38.76 8.57
CA GLU A 753 -17.95 37.98 9.47
C GLU A 753 -17.85 36.47 9.24
N LEU A 754 -17.06 36.00 8.26
CA LEU A 754 -16.79 34.57 8.10
C LEU A 754 -16.09 34.01 9.34
N ASN A 755 -16.31 32.72 9.62
CA ASN A 755 -15.72 32.07 10.78
C ASN A 755 -14.18 32.20 10.76
N PRO A 756 -13.57 32.88 11.75
CA PRO A 756 -12.13 33.08 11.76
C PRO A 756 -11.38 31.82 12.21
N ILE A 757 -12.10 30.80 12.72
CA ILE A 757 -11.51 29.52 13.13
C ILE A 757 -11.37 28.67 11.87
N PRO A 758 -10.16 28.34 11.41
CA PRO A 758 -10.01 27.48 10.25
C PRO A 758 -10.29 26.03 10.63
N LEU A 759 -10.88 25.26 9.70
CA LEU A 759 -11.00 23.83 9.88
C LEU A 759 -9.60 23.19 9.81
N PHE A 760 -9.22 22.45 10.84
CA PHE A 760 -7.85 21.95 11.06
C PHE A 760 -7.70 20.45 10.84
N VAL A 761 -8.81 19.73 10.62
CA VAL A 761 -8.76 18.30 10.30
C VAL A 761 -8.22 18.08 8.95
#